data_AF-A0A3G2KSN4-F1
#
_entry.id   AF-A0A3G2KSN4-F1
#
_cell.length_a   1.000
_cell.length_b   1.000
_cell.length_c   1.000
_cell.angle_alpha   90.00
_cell.angle_beta   90.00
_cell.angle_gamma   90.00
#
_symmetry.space_group_name_H-M   'P 1'
#
loop_
_entity.id
_entity.type
_entity.pdbx_description
1 polymer ?
#
loop_
_entity_poly.entity_id
_entity_poly.type
_entity_poly.pdbx_seq_one_letter_code
_entity_poly.pdbx_strand_id
1 'polypeptide(L)'
;MLQKINRYTHGFVAVPVILACREKGLFELLAHESPLSLEQMVKHLGANNGHFQIALRMLESLHWLSRNEHRKYSLTSEAAIHNQIPEDVLQLYHLPIESYLQGKQGNLLGRWIERSCQLWNLDNPLIADFLDGLLLIPLLLTLHKHNLLAESEDKPLLSSLSGTVQEELGKLFIHLGWADVKAGRLTLTEVGRFMGERALNTAIVASYTPMLSRIHDVLFGDCLSVFQRNASGHESHIDRTLNVIGSGFQHQKYFADLEESILSVFNQLPLAEQPKYIIDMGCGDGTLLKRVWETIRFKSDRGKALKQYPLLLIGVDYNEASLTATTRTLAGLPHIVLHGDIGNPEQMVLSLKAHGIHDPENILHIRSFLDHDRPFIPPQKRNEVEERAHLPYQAVCVDGQGELIPPHVMVQSLVEHLERWSQVVTKHGLMILEVHCLEPRVVYQFLDKSENLHFDAFQGFSQQYLVEADVFLMSAAEVGLFPKLELSKRYPKTFPLTRITLNYFEKKPYKIRHAYLSDWPALVNLEVKCWSEHLQASANEIRRRLELNPQGNLVLIIEGQIIGAVSSQTITSTEVLENVKYEQVPSLHTPQGSVIQLLALNILPEFQARGLGNELRDFMLYYCTLKGGIESVVGVTRCRNYVNYSQMPMTEYLKLHNEQRQLLDPIVGFHVSGGAEIRGIIANYRPEDVENFGMGILIEYNLRDSALHPLRDRQPLYTNSAISSSVPTLPATSATKENETVAALVKECILKVMGSQRQAAYAPEQKLLDMGLDSLDLLELQTLLEERLGVNLSGTFFLQNNTPTAIITYFQNQVVQEKQSGLASPVDSANEVNTLENVVNQQKIPQVTRVVTEQQGRKVLIDGHWAIDFASCNYLGLDLHPKVKEAIPPALEKWGVHPSWTRLVASPAIYEELEEELAKLLGVPDVLVFPAVTLLQMGVLPLLTGNNGVIFGDIAAHRCIYEACCLAQQKGAQFIQYRHNDLNDLAEKLAKYPLEQVKIIVIDGVYSMSADFPDLPAYVRLAKEYNALIYMDDAHGFGILGENPSSDMPYGYKGNGMVNYFDLRFAEDNIIYVAGLSKAYSSYAAFVTCGNSQIKTNFRNAWTAIFSGPSPVASLASALAGLQVNRQEGEQLRKQIYHLTRKLVTQARAIGFEVDNYGYVPIVSVLVGDAQHMIDVCQLLWEYGILITPAIFPIVPLNKSALRFSITAANTEEEIDQAIKALEAVWDLLQKRKALLCK
;
A
#
# COMPACT_ATOMS: atom_id res chain seq x y z
N MET A 1 9.19 15.60 -8.49
CA MET A 1 8.11 15.80 -9.48
C MET A 1 6.76 15.86 -8.81
N LEU A 2 6.24 14.82 -8.14
CA LEU A 2 4.95 14.97 -7.44
C LEU A 2 5.05 15.98 -6.30
N GLN A 3 5.96 15.75 -5.35
CA GLN A 3 6.36 16.73 -4.34
C GLN A 3 6.78 18.08 -4.97
N LYS A 4 7.51 18.08 -6.09
CA LYS A 4 7.95 19.33 -6.77
C LYS A 4 6.78 20.13 -7.35
N ILE A 5 5.84 19.50 -8.05
CA ILE A 5 4.61 20.12 -8.57
C ILE A 5 3.78 20.64 -7.40
N ASN A 6 3.64 19.85 -6.33
CA ASN A 6 2.95 20.27 -5.12
C ASN A 6 3.62 21.50 -4.48
N ARG A 7 4.96 21.53 -4.39
CA ARG A 7 5.75 22.70 -3.95
C ARG A 7 5.64 23.90 -4.91
N TYR A 8 5.56 23.68 -6.22
CA TYR A 8 5.33 24.73 -7.20
C TYR A 8 3.95 25.37 -6.98
N THR A 9 2.91 24.57 -6.75
CA THR A 9 1.56 25.05 -6.46
C THR A 9 1.43 25.66 -5.05
N HIS A 10 2.17 25.13 -4.07
CA HIS A 10 2.35 25.72 -2.73
C HIS A 10 2.95 27.11 -2.84
N GLY A 11 4.09 27.25 -3.50
CA GLY A 11 4.79 28.52 -3.66
C GLY A 11 3.99 29.56 -4.43
N PHE A 12 3.27 29.14 -5.47
CA PHE A 12 2.36 30.01 -6.23
C PHE A 12 1.41 30.78 -5.29
N VAL A 13 0.78 30.11 -4.32
CA VAL A 13 -0.11 30.76 -3.34
C VAL A 13 0.66 31.37 -2.15
N ALA A 14 1.66 30.67 -1.63
CA ALA A 14 2.31 31.04 -0.38
C ALA A 14 3.27 32.23 -0.52
N VAL A 15 4.06 32.32 -1.59
CA VAL A 15 5.01 33.43 -1.81
C VAL A 15 4.34 34.81 -1.82
N PRO A 16 3.26 35.07 -2.59
CA PRO A 16 2.61 36.37 -2.58
C PRO A 16 1.96 36.68 -1.22
N VAL A 17 1.39 35.69 -0.51
CA VAL A 17 0.88 35.87 0.86
C VAL A 17 2.00 36.24 1.84
N ILE A 18 3.11 35.51 1.83
CA ILE A 18 4.29 35.76 2.68
C ILE A 18 4.85 37.17 2.44
N LEU A 19 4.99 37.57 1.18
CA LEU A 19 5.51 38.89 0.82
C LEU A 19 4.55 40.02 1.24
N ALA A 20 3.24 39.87 1.03
CA ALA A 20 2.26 40.85 1.51
C ALA A 20 2.25 40.97 3.05
N CYS A 21 2.39 39.84 3.77
CA CYS A 21 2.54 39.84 5.23
C CYS A 21 3.84 40.52 5.70
N ARG A 22 4.95 40.38 4.97
CA ARG A 22 6.22 41.06 5.26
C ARG A 22 6.15 42.56 4.98
N GLU A 23 5.59 42.96 3.84
CA GLU A 23 5.40 44.37 3.48
C GLU A 23 4.61 45.15 4.55
N LYS A 24 3.69 44.48 5.24
CA LYS A 24 2.87 45.05 6.33
C LYS A 24 3.51 44.97 7.70
N GLY A 25 4.63 44.27 7.86
CA GLY A 25 5.34 44.16 9.14
C GLY A 25 4.82 43.07 10.09
N LEU A 26 4.15 42.00 9.60
CA LEU A 26 3.64 40.92 10.47
C LEU A 26 4.75 40.23 11.27
N PHE A 27 5.89 39.96 10.63
CA PHE A 27 6.98 39.22 11.23
C PHE A 27 7.74 40.10 12.24
N GLU A 28 7.92 41.37 11.94
CA GLU A 28 8.46 42.39 12.83
C GLU A 28 7.56 42.60 14.05
N LEU A 29 6.24 42.69 13.84
CA LEU A 29 5.25 42.80 14.91
C LEU A 29 5.36 41.61 15.88
N LEU A 30 5.32 40.36 15.37
CA LEU A 30 5.39 39.16 16.20
C LEU A 30 6.80 38.87 16.77
N ALA A 31 7.85 39.52 16.27
CA ALA A 31 9.19 39.47 16.85
C ALA A 31 9.36 40.44 18.04
N HIS A 32 8.54 41.49 18.11
CA HIS A 32 8.57 42.50 19.18
C HIS A 32 7.45 42.34 20.22
N GLU A 33 6.24 42.00 19.77
CA GLU A 33 5.05 41.79 20.59
C GLU A 33 4.48 40.39 20.33
N SER A 34 4.63 39.49 21.29
CA SER A 34 4.17 38.10 21.18
C SER A 34 3.89 37.49 22.57
N PRO A 35 2.85 36.66 22.74
CA PRO A 35 1.90 36.20 21.72
C PRO A 35 0.72 37.15 21.51
N LEU A 36 0.24 37.29 20.27
CA LEU A 36 -0.88 38.18 19.88
C LEU A 36 -2.11 37.41 19.39
N SER A 37 -3.32 37.90 19.67
CA SER A 37 -4.54 37.36 19.04
C SER A 37 -4.78 37.95 17.64
N LEU A 38 -5.69 37.33 16.88
CA LEU A 38 -6.12 37.80 15.55
C LEU A 38 -6.53 39.28 15.58
N GLU A 39 -7.35 39.68 16.54
CA GLU A 39 -7.89 41.04 16.66
C GLU A 39 -6.79 42.06 16.98
N GLN A 40 -5.75 41.67 17.71
CA GLN A 40 -4.57 42.52 17.96
C GLN A 40 -3.78 42.76 16.67
N MET A 41 -3.53 41.71 15.88
CA MET A 41 -2.79 41.82 14.61
C MET A 41 -3.60 42.55 13.54
N VAL A 42 -4.88 42.22 13.37
CA VAL A 42 -5.82 42.92 12.45
C VAL A 42 -5.82 44.43 12.72
N LYS A 43 -5.92 44.82 14.00
CA LYS A 43 -5.91 46.23 14.40
C LYS A 43 -4.57 46.93 14.16
N HIS A 44 -3.44 46.23 14.30
CA HIS A 44 -2.11 46.82 14.09
C HIS A 44 -1.77 46.96 12.59
N LEU A 45 -2.11 45.94 11.79
CA LEU A 45 -1.71 45.81 10.39
C LEU A 45 -2.73 46.39 9.40
N GLY A 46 -3.96 46.69 9.86
CA GLY A 46 -5.05 47.15 9.00
C GLY A 46 -5.56 46.05 8.05
N ALA A 47 -5.67 44.82 8.56
CA ALA A 47 -5.94 43.64 7.75
C ALA A 47 -7.44 43.30 7.63
N ASN A 48 -7.84 42.73 6.49
CA ASN A 48 -9.18 42.19 6.27
C ASN A 48 -9.33 40.88 7.06
N ASN A 49 -10.10 40.93 8.15
CA ASN A 49 -10.14 39.93 9.22
C ASN A 49 -10.29 38.47 8.74
N GLY A 50 -11.25 38.18 7.85
CA GLY A 50 -11.49 36.83 7.34
C GLY A 50 -10.33 36.31 6.49
N HIS A 51 -9.94 37.05 5.45
CA HIS A 51 -8.83 36.66 4.58
C HIS A 51 -7.49 36.62 5.33
N PHE A 52 -7.26 37.51 6.30
CA PHE A 52 -6.05 37.49 7.12
C PHE A 52 -5.97 36.24 7.99
N GLN A 53 -7.08 35.74 8.54
CA GLN A 53 -7.11 34.46 9.25
C GLN A 53 -6.82 33.25 8.33
N ILE A 54 -7.10 33.32 7.02
CA ILE A 54 -6.64 32.33 6.03
C ILE A 54 -5.10 32.40 5.90
N ALA A 55 -4.52 33.58 5.78
CA ALA A 55 -3.06 33.74 5.73
C ALA A 55 -2.38 33.22 7.02
N LEU A 56 -2.96 33.49 8.20
CA LEU A 56 -2.47 32.93 9.46
C LEU A 56 -2.59 31.39 9.50
N ARG A 57 -3.70 30.79 9.03
CA ARG A 57 -3.83 29.32 8.90
C ARG A 57 -2.74 28.75 7.98
N MET A 58 -2.43 29.42 6.88
CA MET A 58 -1.40 29.00 5.92
C MET A 58 0.01 29.09 6.52
N LEU A 59 0.33 30.16 7.26
CA LEU A 59 1.62 30.30 7.96
C LEU A 59 1.77 29.35 9.16
N GLU A 60 0.67 29.04 9.85
CA GLU A 60 0.60 27.98 10.87
C GLU A 60 0.79 26.58 10.25
N SER A 61 0.30 26.37 9.03
CA SER A 61 0.49 25.14 8.23
C SER A 61 1.90 24.99 7.64
N LEU A 62 2.66 26.08 7.57
CA LEU A 62 4.11 26.08 7.30
C LEU A 62 4.94 25.98 8.59
N HIS A 63 4.31 25.86 9.76
CA HIS A 63 4.95 25.95 11.08
C HIS A 63 5.79 27.24 11.30
N TRP A 64 5.55 28.30 10.52
CA TRP A 64 6.15 29.63 10.76
C TRP A 64 5.48 30.35 11.92
N LEU A 65 4.22 30.01 12.17
CA LEU A 65 3.47 30.41 13.35
C LEU A 65 3.13 29.20 14.21
N SER A 66 3.20 29.38 15.53
CA SER A 66 2.63 28.49 16.53
C SER A 66 1.46 29.20 17.23
N ARG A 67 0.47 28.43 17.69
CA ARG A 67 -0.76 28.95 18.32
C ARG A 67 -1.02 28.26 19.65
N ASN A 68 -1.29 29.04 20.70
CA ASN A 68 -1.55 28.52 22.05
C ASN A 68 -3.05 28.28 22.34
N GLU A 69 -3.35 27.72 23.52
CA GLU A 69 -4.72 27.43 23.98
C GLU A 69 -5.64 28.67 24.01
N HIS A 70 -5.08 29.86 24.17
CA HIS A 70 -5.80 31.14 24.13
C HIS A 70 -5.93 31.70 22.70
N ARG A 71 -5.68 30.88 21.67
CA ARG A 71 -5.71 31.21 20.23
C ARG A 71 -4.80 32.38 19.85
N LYS A 72 -3.73 32.61 20.62
CA LYS A 72 -2.71 33.62 20.30
C LYS A 72 -1.53 33.01 19.55
N TYR A 73 -1.00 33.78 18.62
CA TYR A 73 0.06 33.44 17.69
C TYR A 73 1.44 33.93 18.16
N SER A 74 2.45 33.10 17.92
CA SER A 74 3.88 33.37 18.11
C SER A 74 4.67 32.91 16.88
N LEU A 75 5.74 33.62 16.51
CA LEU A 75 6.69 33.11 15.51
C LEU A 75 7.44 31.87 16.01
N THR A 76 7.83 31.01 15.06
CA THR A 76 8.85 29.98 15.25
C THR A 76 10.18 30.43 14.62
N SER A 77 11.24 29.63 14.81
CA SER A 77 12.53 29.82 14.14
C SER A 77 12.45 29.66 12.61
N GLU A 78 11.50 28.88 12.10
CA GLU A 78 11.40 28.57 10.66
C GLU A 78 10.95 29.78 9.84
N ALA A 79 10.20 30.70 10.46
CA ALA A 79 9.80 31.96 9.85
C ALA A 79 10.99 32.83 9.42
N ALA A 80 12.19 32.65 9.98
CA ALA A 80 13.35 33.51 9.70
C ALA A 80 13.72 33.61 8.20
N ILE A 81 13.41 32.59 7.40
CA ILE A 81 13.68 32.56 5.95
C ILE A 81 12.87 33.61 5.15
N HIS A 82 11.77 34.15 5.70
CA HIS A 82 10.92 35.13 5.02
C HIS A 82 11.71 36.37 4.52
N ASN A 83 12.77 36.77 5.23
CA ASN A 83 13.60 37.93 4.88
C ASN A 83 14.49 37.70 3.65
N GLN A 84 14.72 36.46 3.23
CA GLN A 84 15.56 36.14 2.07
C GLN A 84 14.75 36.12 0.76
N ILE A 85 13.41 36.12 0.82
CA ILE A 85 12.55 36.01 -0.36
C ILE A 85 12.57 37.34 -1.16
N PRO A 86 12.93 37.32 -2.47
CA PRO A 86 13.05 38.52 -3.28
C PRO A 86 11.69 39.03 -3.77
N GLU A 87 11.40 40.32 -3.58
CA GLU A 87 10.08 40.92 -3.87
C GLU A 87 9.75 41.00 -5.36
N ASP A 88 10.78 41.18 -6.20
CA ASP A 88 10.60 41.27 -7.64
C ASP A 88 10.11 39.96 -8.28
N VAL A 89 10.16 38.83 -7.56
CA VAL A 89 9.60 37.54 -8.01
C VAL A 89 8.12 37.62 -8.38
N LEU A 90 7.35 38.52 -7.76
CA LEU A 90 5.93 38.71 -8.07
C LEU A 90 5.70 39.26 -9.49
N GLN A 91 6.72 39.80 -10.15
CA GLN A 91 6.64 40.21 -11.56
C GLN A 91 6.39 39.02 -12.50
N LEU A 92 6.70 37.79 -12.08
CA LEU A 92 6.45 36.55 -12.83
C LEU A 92 4.96 36.36 -13.17
N TYR A 93 4.05 36.77 -12.26
CA TYR A 93 2.60 36.72 -12.47
C TYR A 93 2.09 37.50 -13.67
N HIS A 94 2.86 38.48 -14.15
CA HIS A 94 2.46 39.43 -15.19
C HIS A 94 3.28 39.30 -16.48
N LEU A 95 4.17 38.31 -16.58
CA LEU A 95 4.99 38.12 -17.78
C LEU A 95 4.16 37.60 -18.97
N PRO A 96 4.28 38.20 -20.16
CA PRO A 96 3.53 37.77 -21.34
C PRO A 96 4.16 36.52 -21.99
N ILE A 97 4.14 35.38 -21.29
CA ILE A 97 4.73 34.10 -21.72
C ILE A 97 4.28 33.70 -23.14
N GLU A 98 3.01 33.91 -23.47
CA GLU A 98 2.43 33.73 -24.80
C GLU A 98 3.18 34.51 -25.90
N SER A 99 3.60 35.75 -25.62
CA SER A 99 4.36 36.59 -26.57
C SER A 99 5.87 36.30 -26.56
N TYR A 100 6.41 35.86 -25.42
CA TYR A 100 7.78 35.36 -25.30
C TYR A 100 7.99 34.12 -26.18
N LEU A 101 7.13 33.11 -26.08
CA LEU A 101 7.19 31.90 -26.92
C LEU A 101 6.99 32.21 -28.41
N GLN A 102 6.22 33.25 -28.75
CA GLN A 102 6.10 33.76 -30.12
C GLN A 102 7.35 34.54 -30.61
N GLY A 103 8.43 34.58 -29.83
CA GLY A 103 9.70 35.23 -30.18
C GLY A 103 9.67 36.76 -30.18
N LYS A 104 8.57 37.39 -29.70
CA LYS A 104 8.37 38.85 -29.75
C LYS A 104 9.16 39.61 -28.68
N GLN A 105 9.64 38.91 -27.65
CA GLN A 105 10.41 39.46 -26.52
C GLN A 105 11.50 38.47 -26.10
N GLY A 106 12.59 38.36 -26.87
CA GLY A 106 13.75 37.56 -26.47
C GLY A 106 14.42 38.13 -25.21
N ASN A 107 15.07 37.28 -24.41
CA ASN A 107 15.68 37.61 -23.11
C ASN A 107 14.69 38.03 -21.99
N LEU A 108 13.40 37.71 -22.12
CA LEU A 108 12.41 38.02 -21.07
C LEU A 108 12.63 37.19 -19.79
N LEU A 109 13.04 35.92 -19.94
CA LEU A 109 13.14 34.98 -18.82
C LEU A 109 14.57 34.82 -18.27
N GLY A 110 15.60 35.23 -19.02
CA GLY A 110 17.02 35.00 -18.69
C GLY A 110 17.41 35.27 -17.23
N ARG A 111 17.02 36.42 -16.65
CA ARG A 111 17.33 36.72 -15.23
C ARG A 111 16.62 35.80 -14.22
N TRP A 112 15.46 35.27 -14.57
CA TRP A 112 14.69 34.35 -13.73
C TRP A 112 15.20 32.93 -13.85
N ILE A 113 15.59 32.54 -15.06
CA ILE A 113 16.27 31.28 -15.34
C ILE A 113 17.62 31.25 -14.62
N GLU A 114 18.40 32.34 -14.65
CA GLU A 114 19.67 32.45 -13.93
C GLU A 114 19.48 32.35 -12.40
N ARG A 115 18.44 32.97 -11.83
CA ARG A 115 18.11 32.80 -10.41
C ARG A 115 17.67 31.38 -10.06
N SER A 116 16.80 30.76 -10.86
CA SER A 116 16.40 29.35 -10.70
C SER A 116 17.63 28.44 -10.73
N CYS A 117 18.54 28.64 -11.70
CA CYS A 117 19.84 27.96 -11.78
C CYS A 117 20.76 28.15 -10.56
N GLN A 118 20.55 29.21 -9.78
CA GLN A 118 21.27 29.53 -8.54
C GLN A 118 20.48 29.14 -7.26
N LEU A 119 19.39 28.36 -7.39
CA LEU A 119 18.46 28.05 -6.30
C LEU A 119 17.95 29.31 -5.57
N TRP A 120 17.73 30.38 -6.33
CA TRP A 120 17.36 31.72 -5.89
C TRP A 120 18.36 32.37 -4.91
N ASN A 121 19.57 31.82 -4.78
CA ASN A 121 20.56 32.13 -3.74
C ASN A 121 20.03 31.91 -2.31
N LEU A 122 19.23 30.85 -2.11
CA LEU A 122 18.67 30.45 -0.82
C LEU A 122 19.25 29.11 -0.32
N ASP A 123 19.61 29.06 0.95
CA ASP A 123 19.99 27.79 1.63
C ASP A 123 18.80 26.84 1.85
N ASN A 124 17.56 27.33 1.68
CA ASN A 124 16.33 26.55 1.89
C ASN A 124 15.73 26.06 0.56
N PRO A 125 15.87 24.76 0.21
CA PRO A 125 15.41 24.23 -1.07
C PRO A 125 13.88 24.14 -1.19
N LEU A 126 13.12 24.15 -0.10
CA LEU A 126 11.65 24.21 -0.13
C LEU A 126 11.19 25.59 -0.62
N ILE A 127 11.85 26.66 -0.15
CA ILE A 127 11.54 28.03 -0.57
C ILE A 127 12.07 28.32 -1.98
N ALA A 128 13.22 27.75 -2.38
CA ALA A 128 13.67 27.79 -3.77
C ALA A 128 12.64 27.12 -4.71
N ASP A 129 12.11 25.95 -4.34
CA ASP A 129 11.01 25.30 -5.09
C ASP A 129 9.75 26.17 -5.13
N PHE A 130 9.40 26.87 -4.04
CA PHE A 130 8.25 27.76 -4.03
C PHE A 130 8.40 28.91 -5.04
N LEU A 131 9.60 29.48 -5.18
CA LEU A 131 9.87 30.58 -6.13
C LEU A 131 9.93 30.10 -7.58
N ASP A 132 10.49 28.90 -7.82
CA ASP A 132 10.39 28.21 -9.12
C ASP A 132 8.93 28.02 -9.55
N GLY A 133 8.00 27.79 -8.61
CA GLY A 133 6.57 27.65 -8.90
C GLY A 133 5.97 28.83 -9.69
N LEU A 134 6.35 30.07 -9.36
CA LEU A 134 5.88 31.27 -10.05
C LEU A 134 6.42 31.38 -11.49
N LEU A 135 7.61 30.84 -11.76
CA LEU A 135 8.22 30.81 -13.08
C LEU A 135 7.66 29.67 -13.94
N LEU A 136 7.53 28.48 -13.35
CA LEU A 136 7.30 27.24 -14.08
C LEU A 136 5.82 26.95 -14.35
N ILE A 137 4.89 27.37 -13.49
CA ILE A 137 3.46 27.11 -13.70
C ILE A 137 2.92 27.83 -14.96
N PRO A 138 3.11 29.16 -15.14
CA PRO A 138 2.66 29.85 -16.35
C PRO A 138 3.36 29.35 -17.61
N LEU A 139 4.64 28.98 -17.49
CA LEU A 139 5.45 28.45 -18.59
C LEU A 139 4.97 27.07 -19.05
N LEU A 140 4.80 26.11 -18.13
CA LEU A 140 4.32 24.76 -18.43
C LEU A 140 2.94 24.78 -19.09
N LEU A 141 1.99 25.52 -18.53
CA LEU A 141 0.62 25.63 -19.08
C LEU A 141 0.63 26.22 -20.49
N THR A 142 1.45 27.25 -20.75
CA THR A 142 1.54 27.85 -22.09
C THR A 142 2.25 26.93 -23.08
N LEU A 143 3.29 26.20 -22.67
CA LEU A 143 3.97 25.21 -23.51
C LEU A 143 3.08 24.01 -23.85
N HIS A 144 2.27 23.54 -22.90
CA HIS A 144 1.29 22.48 -23.09
C HIS A 144 0.18 22.93 -24.07
N LYS A 145 -0.40 24.12 -23.85
CA LYS A 145 -1.43 24.74 -24.71
C LYS A 145 -1.04 24.80 -26.20
N HIS A 146 0.24 25.08 -26.50
CA HIS A 146 0.75 25.16 -27.88
C HIS A 146 1.41 23.87 -28.38
N ASN A 147 1.34 22.77 -27.62
CA ASN A 147 1.96 21.48 -27.93
C ASN A 147 3.47 21.60 -28.29
N LEU A 148 4.18 22.41 -27.51
CA LEU A 148 5.61 22.72 -27.72
C LEU A 148 6.56 21.70 -27.05
N LEU A 149 6.01 20.81 -26.22
CA LEU A 149 6.72 19.71 -25.56
C LEU A 149 6.68 18.39 -26.35
N ALA A 150 5.89 18.31 -27.43
CA ALA A 150 5.89 17.13 -28.30
C ALA A 150 7.09 17.14 -29.27
N GLU A 151 7.90 16.09 -29.19
CA GLU A 151 9.08 15.82 -30.04
C GLU A 151 8.80 14.67 -31.03
N SER A 152 9.42 14.75 -32.21
CA SER A 152 9.43 13.68 -33.24
C SER A 152 10.70 13.77 -34.09
N GLU A 153 10.95 12.79 -34.97
CA GLU A 153 12.14 12.79 -35.85
C GLU A 153 12.22 14.07 -36.73
N ASP A 154 11.07 14.50 -37.26
CA ASP A 154 10.89 15.70 -38.08
C ASP A 154 10.78 17.01 -37.26
N LYS A 155 10.38 16.93 -35.98
CA LYS A 155 10.19 18.09 -35.10
C LYS A 155 10.97 17.93 -33.78
N PRO A 156 12.26 18.35 -33.74
CA PRO A 156 13.04 18.37 -32.50
C PRO A 156 12.41 19.28 -31.43
N LEU A 157 12.72 19.00 -30.16
CA LEU A 157 12.21 19.76 -29.02
C LEU A 157 12.48 21.27 -29.15
N LEU A 158 11.43 22.08 -28.94
CA LEU A 158 11.43 23.55 -29.04
C LEU A 158 11.88 24.13 -30.41
N SER A 159 12.03 23.32 -31.46
CA SER A 159 12.53 23.74 -32.79
C SER A 159 11.67 24.77 -33.53
N SER A 160 10.42 24.97 -33.11
CA SER A 160 9.50 25.98 -33.66
C SER A 160 9.59 27.35 -32.96
N LEU A 161 10.52 27.53 -32.03
CA LEU A 161 10.75 28.79 -31.32
C LEU A 161 11.94 29.57 -31.92
N SER A 162 12.09 30.85 -31.56
CA SER A 162 13.27 31.62 -31.98
C SER A 162 14.52 31.15 -31.22
N GLY A 163 15.69 31.25 -31.85
CA GLY A 163 16.94 30.71 -31.28
C GLY A 163 17.27 31.22 -29.87
N THR A 164 16.99 32.49 -29.57
CA THR A 164 17.14 33.06 -28.22
C THR A 164 16.25 32.36 -27.18
N VAL A 165 14.97 32.17 -27.51
CA VAL A 165 13.99 31.50 -26.63
C VAL A 165 14.33 30.01 -26.48
N GLN A 166 14.83 29.37 -27.55
CA GLN A 166 15.30 27.99 -27.52
C GLN A 166 16.56 27.85 -26.63
N GLU A 167 17.47 28.82 -26.64
CA GLU A 167 18.66 28.83 -25.78
C GLU A 167 18.30 29.08 -24.30
N GLU A 168 17.43 30.06 -24.02
CA GLU A 168 16.90 30.34 -22.67
C GLU A 168 16.21 29.11 -22.07
N LEU A 169 15.21 28.55 -22.78
CA LEU A 169 14.48 27.38 -22.31
C LEU A 169 15.33 26.11 -22.29
N GLY A 170 16.30 25.97 -23.20
CA GLY A 170 17.28 24.89 -23.17
C GLY A 170 18.12 24.90 -21.89
N LYS A 171 18.62 26.06 -21.48
CA LYS A 171 19.35 26.22 -20.20
C LYS A 171 18.48 25.85 -19.00
N LEU A 172 17.25 26.37 -18.94
CA LEU A 172 16.31 26.07 -17.87
C LEU A 172 15.98 24.56 -17.79
N PHE A 173 15.68 23.94 -18.93
CA PHE A 173 15.29 22.54 -18.98
C PHE A 173 16.46 21.59 -18.67
N ILE A 174 17.69 21.94 -19.05
CA ILE A 174 18.88 21.18 -18.65
C ILE A 174 19.12 21.33 -17.15
N HIS A 175 19.03 22.54 -16.58
CA HIS A 175 19.20 22.75 -15.14
C HIS A 175 18.18 21.97 -14.30
N LEU A 176 16.89 22.02 -14.67
CA LEU A 176 15.82 21.28 -13.99
C LEU A 176 15.83 19.77 -14.26
N GLY A 177 16.75 19.27 -15.10
CA GLY A 177 16.80 17.87 -15.52
C GLY A 177 15.62 17.43 -16.39
N TRP A 178 14.92 18.36 -17.03
CA TRP A 178 13.78 18.13 -17.93
C TRP A 178 14.19 17.82 -19.37
N ALA A 179 15.40 18.24 -19.80
CA ALA A 179 15.94 17.94 -21.11
C ALA A 179 17.45 17.63 -21.07
N ASP A 180 17.92 16.91 -22.08
CA ASP A 180 19.32 16.48 -22.27
C ASP A 180 19.71 16.58 -23.75
N VAL A 181 21.01 16.70 -24.05
CA VAL A 181 21.55 16.94 -25.39
C VAL A 181 22.07 15.65 -26.02
N LYS A 182 21.24 15.00 -26.83
CA LYS A 182 21.55 13.72 -27.49
C LYS A 182 21.81 13.92 -28.98
N ALA A 183 22.95 13.43 -29.46
CA ALA A 183 23.41 13.61 -30.86
C ALA A 183 23.36 15.08 -31.35
N GLY A 184 23.63 16.05 -30.46
CA GLY A 184 23.58 17.48 -30.77
C GLY A 184 22.17 18.10 -30.84
N ARG A 185 21.12 17.35 -30.46
CA ARG A 185 19.74 17.84 -30.36
C ARG A 185 19.29 17.88 -28.89
N LEU A 186 18.51 18.88 -28.51
CA LEU A 186 17.80 18.87 -27.23
C LEU A 186 16.67 17.83 -27.29
N THR A 187 16.51 17.03 -26.24
CA THR A 187 15.53 15.93 -26.14
C THR A 187 14.94 15.88 -24.73
N LEU A 188 13.66 15.53 -24.56
CA LEU A 188 13.07 15.46 -23.22
C LEU A 188 13.60 14.26 -22.42
N THR A 189 13.98 14.52 -21.17
CA THR A 189 14.09 13.45 -20.18
C THR A 189 12.69 12.94 -19.84
N GLU A 190 12.62 11.85 -19.07
CA GLU A 190 11.33 11.41 -18.51
C GLU A 190 10.73 12.51 -17.65
N VAL A 191 11.52 13.11 -16.75
CA VAL A 191 11.10 14.22 -15.87
C VAL A 191 10.42 15.34 -16.66
N GLY A 192 11.00 15.74 -17.80
CA GLY A 192 10.40 16.76 -18.66
C GLY A 192 9.07 16.34 -19.28
N ARG A 193 8.97 15.08 -19.76
CA ARG A 193 7.71 14.51 -20.29
C ARG A 193 6.59 14.54 -19.24
N PHE A 194 6.86 14.11 -18.01
CA PHE A 194 5.86 14.11 -16.93
C PHE A 194 5.41 15.51 -16.51
N MET A 195 6.33 16.48 -16.43
CA MET A 195 5.94 17.87 -16.13
C MET A 195 5.03 18.42 -17.24
N GLY A 196 5.24 18.01 -18.50
CA GLY A 196 4.33 18.31 -19.61
C GLY A 196 2.98 17.58 -19.56
N GLU A 197 2.98 16.27 -19.28
CA GLU A 197 1.79 15.42 -19.14
C GLU A 197 0.92 15.84 -17.94
N ARG A 198 1.54 16.34 -16.86
CA ARG A 198 0.87 16.73 -15.61
C ARG A 198 0.68 18.25 -15.46
N ALA A 199 1.01 19.04 -16.49
CA ALA A 199 0.83 20.50 -16.50
C ALA A 199 -0.61 20.92 -16.15
N LEU A 200 -1.63 20.20 -16.64
CA LEU A 200 -3.04 20.52 -16.36
C LEU A 200 -3.45 20.40 -14.88
N ASN A 201 -2.66 19.73 -14.02
CA ASN A 201 -2.93 19.75 -12.59
C ASN A 201 -2.76 21.14 -11.98
N THR A 202 -1.82 21.95 -12.50
CA THR A 202 -1.59 23.30 -11.99
C THR A 202 -2.58 24.32 -12.55
N ALA A 203 -3.42 23.94 -13.51
CA ALA A 203 -4.42 24.82 -14.12
C ALA A 203 -5.42 25.39 -13.11
N ILE A 204 -5.82 24.62 -12.08
CA ILE A 204 -6.75 25.13 -11.05
C ILE A 204 -6.09 26.26 -10.25
N VAL A 205 -4.89 26.05 -9.67
CA VAL A 205 -4.23 27.12 -8.90
C VAL A 205 -3.80 28.30 -9.80
N ALA A 206 -3.40 28.03 -11.04
CA ALA A 206 -3.10 29.06 -12.02
C ALA A 206 -4.34 29.89 -12.40
N SER A 207 -5.54 29.31 -12.39
CA SER A 207 -6.79 30.04 -12.66
C SER A 207 -7.05 31.15 -11.64
N TYR A 208 -6.55 31.02 -10.41
CA TYR A 208 -6.62 32.06 -9.36
C TYR A 208 -5.55 33.15 -9.48
N THR A 209 -4.73 33.17 -10.54
CA THR A 209 -3.78 34.26 -10.82
C THR A 209 -4.36 35.68 -10.66
N PRO A 210 -5.59 36.00 -11.12
CA PRO A 210 -6.13 37.35 -10.95
C PRO A 210 -6.32 37.74 -9.48
N MET A 211 -6.73 36.81 -8.62
CA MET A 211 -6.81 36.99 -7.17
C MET A 211 -5.41 37.05 -6.51
N LEU A 212 -4.55 36.09 -6.81
CA LEU A 212 -3.24 35.93 -6.15
C LEU A 212 -2.27 37.08 -6.45
N SER A 213 -2.32 37.63 -7.67
CA SER A 213 -1.59 38.85 -8.05
C SER A 213 -2.07 40.12 -7.33
N ARG A 214 -3.26 40.06 -6.69
CA ARG A 214 -3.87 41.13 -5.89
C ARG A 214 -4.03 40.74 -4.43
N ILE A 215 -3.24 39.77 -3.92
CA ILE A 215 -3.41 39.26 -2.56
C ILE A 215 -3.24 40.34 -1.47
N HIS A 216 -2.48 41.41 -1.77
CA HIS A 216 -2.38 42.58 -0.88
C HIS A 216 -3.72 43.31 -0.69
N ASP A 217 -4.50 43.47 -1.77
CA ASP A 217 -5.86 44.01 -1.68
C ASP A 217 -6.77 43.05 -0.89
N VAL A 218 -6.66 41.74 -1.13
CA VAL A 218 -7.43 40.70 -0.42
C VAL A 218 -7.14 40.73 1.08
N LEU A 219 -5.87 40.86 1.48
CA LEU A 219 -5.43 40.80 2.88
C LEU A 219 -5.45 42.13 3.64
N PHE A 220 -5.20 43.26 2.97
CA PHE A 220 -4.89 44.55 3.60
C PHE A 220 -5.36 45.79 2.80
N GLY A 221 -6.31 45.61 1.87
CA GLY A 221 -6.85 46.66 1.00
C GLY A 221 -8.31 46.43 0.63
N ASP A 222 -8.73 46.91 -0.54
CA ASP A 222 -10.11 46.71 -1.03
C ASP A 222 -10.30 45.30 -1.61
N CYS A 223 -10.52 44.32 -0.73
CA CYS A 223 -10.80 42.94 -1.11
C CYS A 223 -12.05 42.81 -2.00
N LEU A 224 -13.08 43.62 -1.78
CA LEU A 224 -14.32 43.61 -2.57
C LEU A 224 -14.06 43.93 -4.04
N SER A 225 -13.10 44.80 -4.33
CA SER A 225 -12.66 45.12 -5.70
C SER A 225 -11.96 43.96 -6.43
N VAL A 226 -11.62 42.86 -5.76
CA VAL A 226 -11.04 41.64 -6.37
C VAL A 226 -12.16 40.69 -6.83
N PHE A 227 -13.20 40.53 -6.01
CA PHE A 227 -14.30 39.55 -6.22
C PHE A 227 -15.48 40.07 -7.05
N GLN A 228 -15.34 41.23 -7.71
CA GLN A 228 -16.39 41.78 -8.57
C GLN A 228 -16.70 40.86 -9.77
N ARG A 229 -17.84 41.11 -10.41
CA ARG A 229 -18.17 40.53 -11.71
C ARG A 229 -17.94 41.57 -12.80
N ASN A 230 -17.35 41.15 -13.91
CA ASN A 230 -17.10 42.01 -15.07
C ASN A 230 -18.42 42.33 -15.81
N ALA A 231 -18.33 43.16 -16.85
CA ALA A 231 -19.50 43.62 -17.62
C ALA A 231 -20.33 42.50 -18.30
N SER A 232 -19.81 41.27 -18.36
CA SER A 232 -20.51 40.08 -18.86
C SER A 232 -21.07 39.17 -17.75
N GLY A 233 -20.92 39.57 -16.47
CA GLY A 233 -21.38 38.79 -15.31
C GLY A 233 -20.42 37.68 -14.84
N HIS A 234 -19.28 37.48 -15.52
CA HIS A 234 -18.24 36.54 -15.10
C HIS A 234 -17.37 37.14 -13.98
N GLU A 235 -16.80 36.29 -13.13
CA GLU A 235 -15.96 36.70 -12.00
C GLU A 235 -14.62 37.31 -12.46
N SER A 236 -14.11 38.34 -11.75
CA SER A 236 -12.78 38.91 -12.03
C SER A 236 -11.62 38.23 -11.29
N HIS A 237 -11.91 37.47 -10.23
CA HIS A 237 -10.88 36.88 -9.37
C HIS A 237 -10.27 35.57 -9.93
N ILE A 238 -10.88 34.98 -10.96
CA ILE A 238 -10.56 33.65 -11.49
C ILE A 238 -10.69 33.57 -13.02
N ASP A 239 -9.74 32.94 -13.70
CA ASP A 239 -9.96 32.47 -15.08
C ASP A 239 -10.84 31.23 -15.05
N ARG A 240 -12.16 31.44 -15.08
CA ARG A 240 -13.16 30.37 -15.05
C ARG A 240 -13.03 29.40 -16.24
N THR A 241 -12.38 29.78 -17.34
CA THR A 241 -12.11 28.87 -18.48
C THR A 241 -11.00 27.88 -18.13
N LEU A 242 -9.86 28.39 -17.63
CA LEU A 242 -8.75 27.55 -17.19
C LEU A 242 -9.13 26.69 -15.98
N ASN A 243 -9.97 27.22 -15.09
CA ASN A 243 -10.53 26.51 -13.95
C ASN A 243 -11.32 25.26 -14.37
N VAL A 244 -12.28 25.40 -15.31
CA VAL A 244 -13.10 24.30 -15.82
C VAL A 244 -12.27 23.25 -16.56
N ILE A 245 -11.23 23.67 -17.30
CA ILE A 245 -10.30 22.74 -17.96
C ILE A 245 -9.50 21.94 -16.91
N GLY A 246 -9.03 22.60 -15.84
CA GLY A 246 -8.29 21.97 -14.75
C GLY A 246 -9.13 21.00 -13.92
N SER A 247 -10.33 21.40 -13.50
CA SER A 247 -11.24 20.57 -12.72
C SER A 247 -11.77 19.39 -13.55
N GLY A 248 -12.13 19.61 -14.82
CA GLY A 248 -12.50 18.55 -15.76
C GLY A 248 -11.40 17.51 -16.00
N PHE A 249 -10.11 17.85 -15.80
CA PHE A 249 -9.01 16.90 -15.80
C PHE A 249 -8.91 16.15 -14.46
N GLN A 250 -8.86 16.88 -13.33
CA GLN A 250 -8.70 16.27 -12.00
C GLN A 250 -9.87 15.36 -11.59
N HIS A 251 -11.11 15.66 -11.99
CA HIS A 251 -12.30 14.93 -11.52
C HIS A 251 -12.47 13.55 -12.17
N GLN A 252 -11.84 13.27 -13.32
CA GLN A 252 -12.06 12.05 -14.11
C GLN A 252 -11.74 10.74 -13.38
N LYS A 253 -10.82 10.77 -12.41
CA LYS A 253 -10.47 9.62 -11.56
C LYS A 253 -11.63 9.22 -10.65
N TYR A 254 -12.11 10.17 -9.85
CA TYR A 254 -13.15 9.92 -8.84
C TYR A 254 -14.48 9.50 -9.49
N PHE A 255 -14.73 9.94 -10.72
CA PHE A 255 -15.88 9.47 -11.51
C PHE A 255 -15.82 7.96 -11.82
N ALA A 256 -14.64 7.33 -11.97
CA ALA A 256 -14.54 5.88 -12.11
C ALA A 256 -14.95 5.15 -10.82
N ASP A 257 -14.56 5.71 -9.67
CA ASP A 257 -14.94 5.19 -8.36
C ASP A 257 -16.45 5.42 -8.03
N LEU A 258 -17.11 6.36 -8.73
CA LEU A 258 -18.57 6.58 -8.72
C LEU A 258 -19.33 5.66 -9.70
N GLU A 259 -18.76 5.32 -10.86
CA GLU A 259 -19.37 4.35 -11.82
C GLU A 259 -19.73 3.03 -11.13
N GLU A 260 -18.92 2.60 -10.19
CA GLU A 260 -19.12 1.41 -9.35
C GLU A 260 -20.37 1.52 -8.46
N SER A 261 -20.54 2.63 -7.73
CA SER A 261 -21.72 2.89 -6.91
C SER A 261 -23.00 2.99 -7.76
N ILE A 262 -22.89 3.53 -8.98
CA ILE A 262 -23.95 3.50 -9.99
C ILE A 262 -24.26 2.06 -10.42
N LEU A 263 -23.25 1.23 -10.69
CA LEU A 263 -23.46 -0.17 -11.09
C LEU A 263 -24.09 -1.03 -9.98
N SER A 264 -23.75 -0.77 -8.72
CA SER A 264 -24.41 -1.40 -7.56
C SER A 264 -25.93 -1.15 -7.60
N VAL A 265 -26.35 0.10 -7.82
CA VAL A 265 -27.78 0.46 -7.92
C VAL A 265 -28.45 -0.13 -9.16
N PHE A 266 -27.82 -0.07 -10.33
CA PHE A 266 -28.46 -0.46 -11.61
C PHE A 266 -28.30 -1.95 -11.99
N ASN A 267 -27.62 -2.74 -11.17
CA ASN A 267 -27.64 -4.21 -11.21
C ASN A 267 -28.59 -4.83 -10.17
N GLN A 268 -29.06 -4.07 -9.17
CA GLN A 268 -29.96 -4.60 -8.15
C GLN A 268 -31.31 -5.03 -8.75
N LEU A 269 -31.75 -6.25 -8.43
CA LEU A 269 -33.08 -6.76 -8.80
C LEU A 269 -34.11 -6.46 -7.69
N PRO A 270 -35.39 -6.21 -8.04
CA PRO A 270 -35.96 -6.21 -9.40
C PRO A 270 -35.74 -4.88 -10.14
N LEU A 271 -35.49 -4.95 -11.47
CA LEU A 271 -35.20 -3.76 -12.31
C LEU A 271 -36.29 -2.67 -12.27
N ALA A 272 -37.53 -3.04 -11.94
CA ALA A 272 -38.67 -2.12 -11.85
C ALA A 272 -38.64 -1.22 -10.60
N GLU A 273 -37.88 -1.60 -9.57
CA GLU A 273 -37.76 -0.84 -8.31
C GLU A 273 -36.53 0.07 -8.27
N GLN A 274 -35.68 0.03 -9.29
CA GLN A 274 -34.53 0.92 -9.49
C GLN A 274 -34.94 2.36 -9.84
N PRO A 275 -34.03 3.36 -9.78
CA PRO A 275 -34.33 4.73 -10.18
C PRO A 275 -34.85 4.83 -11.63
N LYS A 276 -35.69 5.83 -11.88
CA LYS A 276 -36.15 6.26 -13.22
C LYS A 276 -35.42 7.52 -13.70
N TYR A 277 -34.90 8.30 -12.75
CA TYR A 277 -34.28 9.60 -12.98
C TYR A 277 -32.91 9.65 -12.30
N ILE A 278 -31.96 10.32 -12.94
CA ILE A 278 -30.68 10.70 -12.33
C ILE A 278 -30.55 12.21 -12.43
N ILE A 279 -30.47 12.87 -11.27
CA ILE A 279 -30.26 14.32 -11.15
C ILE A 279 -28.82 14.57 -10.80
N ASP A 280 -28.14 15.38 -11.60
CA ASP A 280 -26.83 15.95 -11.28
C ASP A 280 -26.99 17.44 -10.99
N MET A 281 -26.64 17.86 -9.77
CA MET A 281 -26.71 19.26 -9.33
C MET A 281 -25.33 19.92 -9.45
N GLY A 282 -25.28 21.08 -10.12
CA GLY A 282 -24.05 21.68 -10.65
C GLY A 282 -23.49 20.90 -11.83
N CYS A 283 -24.36 20.48 -12.76
CA CYS A 283 -23.98 19.55 -13.82
C CYS A 283 -22.94 20.10 -14.82
N GLY A 284 -22.65 21.41 -14.82
CA GLY A 284 -21.53 22.00 -15.56
C GLY A 284 -21.63 21.77 -17.06
N ASP A 285 -20.68 21.03 -17.63
CA ASP A 285 -20.67 20.68 -19.06
C ASP A 285 -21.49 19.42 -19.40
N GLY A 286 -22.06 18.73 -18.40
CA GLY A 286 -22.82 17.49 -18.56
C GLY A 286 -21.98 16.21 -18.71
N THR A 287 -20.65 16.29 -18.60
CA THR A 287 -19.74 15.14 -18.76
C THR A 287 -20.01 14.04 -17.74
N LEU A 288 -20.35 14.39 -16.50
CA LEU A 288 -20.68 13.42 -15.45
C LEU A 288 -21.95 12.61 -15.79
N LEU A 289 -23.08 13.28 -16.07
CA LEU A 289 -24.32 12.64 -16.52
C LEU A 289 -24.12 11.72 -17.72
N LYS A 290 -23.33 12.16 -18.71
CA LYS A 290 -23.01 11.37 -19.90
C LYS A 290 -22.29 10.06 -19.54
N ARG A 291 -21.27 10.15 -18.69
CA ARG A 291 -20.47 9.01 -18.24
C ARG A 291 -21.28 8.03 -17.40
N VAL A 292 -22.17 8.53 -16.54
CA VAL A 292 -23.15 7.72 -15.78
C VAL A 292 -24.10 6.99 -16.73
N TRP A 293 -24.64 7.66 -17.75
CA TRP A 293 -25.48 7.03 -18.76
C TRP A 293 -24.78 5.92 -19.54
N GLU A 294 -23.56 6.18 -20.04
CA GLU A 294 -22.78 5.21 -20.81
C GLU A 294 -22.43 3.98 -19.95
N THR A 295 -22.09 4.20 -18.68
CA THR A 295 -21.88 3.14 -17.68
C THR A 295 -23.11 2.27 -17.50
N ILE A 296 -24.29 2.86 -17.24
CA ILE A 296 -25.53 2.09 -17.08
C ILE A 296 -25.87 1.35 -18.38
N ARG A 297 -25.82 2.04 -19.53
CA ARG A 297 -26.18 1.49 -20.84
C ARG A 297 -25.34 0.28 -21.25
N PHE A 298 -24.02 0.31 -20.99
CA PHE A 298 -23.09 -0.70 -21.52
C PHE A 298 -22.61 -1.71 -20.47
N LYS A 299 -22.64 -1.38 -19.17
CA LYS A 299 -22.08 -2.23 -18.09
C LYS A 299 -23.12 -2.78 -17.10
N SER A 300 -24.39 -2.36 -17.14
CA SER A 300 -25.42 -2.81 -16.17
C SER A 300 -26.52 -3.71 -16.76
N ASP A 301 -27.22 -4.44 -15.89
CA ASP A 301 -28.44 -5.18 -16.24
C ASP A 301 -29.61 -4.26 -16.63
N ARG A 302 -29.72 -3.07 -16.02
CA ARG A 302 -30.67 -2.03 -16.49
C ARG A 302 -30.39 -1.64 -17.94
N GLY A 303 -29.12 -1.55 -18.34
CA GLY A 303 -28.68 -1.24 -19.71
C GLY A 303 -29.28 -2.18 -20.76
N LYS A 304 -29.33 -3.47 -20.44
CA LYS A 304 -29.92 -4.53 -21.27
C LYS A 304 -31.44 -4.35 -21.45
N ALA A 305 -32.10 -3.68 -20.50
CA ALA A 305 -33.56 -3.54 -20.41
C ALA A 305 -34.10 -2.11 -20.61
N LEU A 306 -33.28 -1.14 -21.04
CA LEU A 306 -33.66 0.28 -21.19
C LEU A 306 -34.90 0.55 -22.07
N LYS A 307 -35.29 -0.38 -22.94
CA LYS A 307 -36.55 -0.29 -23.73
C LYS A 307 -37.81 -0.57 -22.92
N GLN A 308 -37.71 -1.39 -21.86
CA GLN A 308 -38.80 -1.75 -20.96
C GLN A 308 -38.81 -0.84 -19.72
N TYR A 309 -37.63 -0.52 -19.21
CA TYR A 309 -37.42 0.35 -18.06
C TYR A 309 -36.57 1.56 -18.51
N PRO A 310 -37.18 2.59 -19.11
CA PRO A 310 -36.44 3.78 -19.54
C PRO A 310 -35.79 4.49 -18.34
N LEU A 311 -34.84 5.36 -18.66
CA LEU A 311 -34.08 6.18 -17.71
C LEU A 311 -33.95 7.58 -18.31
N LEU A 312 -34.07 8.62 -17.49
CA LEU A 312 -33.95 10.03 -17.91
C LEU A 312 -32.84 10.73 -17.10
N LEU A 313 -31.96 11.42 -17.81
CA LEU A 313 -30.91 12.27 -17.23
C LEU A 313 -31.44 13.68 -16.99
N ILE A 314 -30.97 14.34 -15.93
CA ILE A 314 -31.44 15.66 -15.54
C ILE A 314 -30.23 16.48 -15.08
N GLY A 315 -29.81 17.44 -15.90
CA GLY A 315 -28.82 18.43 -15.51
C GLY A 315 -29.46 19.59 -14.79
N VAL A 316 -28.97 19.93 -13.61
CA VAL A 316 -29.41 21.10 -12.84
C VAL A 316 -28.20 21.98 -12.57
N ASP A 317 -28.30 23.27 -12.90
CA ASP A 317 -27.24 24.26 -12.70
C ASP A 317 -27.88 25.65 -12.56
N TYR A 318 -27.19 26.60 -11.95
CA TYR A 318 -27.65 28.00 -11.84
C TYR A 318 -27.11 28.88 -12.98
N ASN A 319 -26.21 28.33 -13.80
CA ASN A 319 -25.54 29.04 -14.88
C ASN A 319 -26.07 28.57 -16.26
N GLU A 320 -26.73 29.46 -16.99
CA GLU A 320 -27.25 29.20 -18.35
C GLU A 320 -26.17 28.74 -19.35
N ALA A 321 -24.90 29.13 -19.16
CA ALA A 321 -23.80 28.64 -19.99
C ALA A 321 -23.49 27.16 -19.72
N SER A 322 -23.55 26.72 -18.45
CA SER A 322 -23.47 25.31 -18.07
C SER A 322 -24.64 24.51 -18.66
N LEU A 323 -25.88 24.97 -18.48
CA LEU A 323 -27.06 24.31 -19.06
C LEU A 323 -26.96 24.19 -20.60
N THR A 324 -26.45 25.24 -21.26
CA THR A 324 -26.16 25.24 -22.71
C THR A 324 -25.07 24.24 -23.10
N ALA A 325 -24.01 24.10 -22.30
CA ALA A 325 -22.95 23.12 -22.53
C ALA A 325 -23.46 21.69 -22.31
N THR A 326 -24.12 21.42 -21.18
CA THR A 326 -24.79 20.16 -20.85
C THR A 326 -25.73 19.69 -21.96
N THR A 327 -26.57 20.58 -22.49
CA THR A 327 -27.49 20.27 -23.61
C THR A 327 -26.75 19.81 -24.88
N ARG A 328 -25.55 20.34 -25.15
CA ARG A 328 -24.71 19.92 -26.29
C ARG A 328 -24.04 18.57 -26.01
N THR A 329 -23.53 18.36 -24.80
CA THR A 329 -22.84 17.12 -24.38
C THR A 329 -23.78 15.91 -24.34
N LEU A 330 -25.03 16.11 -23.90
CA LEU A 330 -26.08 15.08 -23.81
C LEU A 330 -26.92 14.95 -25.09
N ALA A 331 -26.58 15.65 -26.17
CA ALA A 331 -27.34 15.62 -27.42
C ALA A 331 -27.52 14.19 -27.96
N GLY A 332 -28.79 13.78 -28.16
CA GLY A 332 -29.16 12.42 -28.59
C GLY A 332 -29.36 11.41 -27.45
N LEU A 333 -29.14 11.80 -26.19
CA LEU A 333 -29.50 11.01 -25.00
C LEU A 333 -30.85 11.49 -24.42
N PRO A 334 -31.62 10.63 -23.73
CA PRO A 334 -32.82 11.06 -23.00
C PRO A 334 -32.41 11.95 -21.82
N HIS A 335 -32.59 13.26 -21.97
CA HIS A 335 -32.25 14.23 -20.93
C HIS A 335 -33.19 15.44 -20.91
N ILE A 336 -33.19 16.14 -19.78
CA ILE A 336 -33.65 17.53 -19.65
C ILE A 336 -32.56 18.36 -18.92
N VAL A 337 -32.65 19.68 -19.04
CA VAL A 337 -31.84 20.63 -18.26
C VAL A 337 -32.77 21.59 -17.52
N LEU A 338 -32.39 22.01 -16.30
CA LEU A 338 -33.18 22.86 -15.42
C LEU A 338 -32.31 23.91 -14.74
N HIS A 339 -32.80 25.16 -14.69
CA HIS A 339 -32.21 26.16 -13.81
C HIS A 339 -32.50 25.81 -12.34
N GLY A 340 -31.47 25.70 -11.50
CA GLY A 340 -31.61 25.38 -10.08
C GLY A 340 -30.34 25.63 -9.27
N ASP A 341 -30.50 25.87 -7.97
CA ASP A 341 -29.43 26.24 -7.05
C ASP A 341 -29.27 25.14 -5.99
N ILE A 342 -28.03 24.74 -5.65
CA ILE A 342 -27.76 23.71 -4.65
C ILE A 342 -28.35 24.07 -3.28
N GLY A 343 -28.42 25.35 -2.93
CA GLY A 343 -29.04 25.88 -1.73
C GLY A 343 -30.57 25.75 -1.68
N ASN A 344 -31.25 25.49 -2.80
CA ASN A 344 -32.71 25.37 -2.85
C ASN A 344 -33.20 24.08 -3.55
N PRO A 345 -32.99 22.90 -2.93
CA PRO A 345 -33.45 21.63 -3.46
C PRO A 345 -34.99 21.51 -3.52
N GLU A 346 -35.74 22.22 -2.68
CA GLU A 346 -37.20 22.24 -2.72
C GLU A 346 -37.72 22.89 -4.01
N GLN A 347 -37.14 24.02 -4.42
CA GLN A 347 -37.48 24.67 -5.69
C GLN A 347 -37.11 23.79 -6.89
N MET A 348 -36.02 23.03 -6.84
CA MET A 348 -35.72 22.00 -7.86
C MET A 348 -36.86 20.96 -7.95
N VAL A 349 -37.38 20.47 -6.82
CA VAL A 349 -38.52 19.52 -6.79
C VAL A 349 -39.83 20.14 -7.33
N LEU A 350 -40.04 21.44 -7.17
CA LEU A 350 -41.14 22.16 -7.82
C LEU A 350 -40.92 22.28 -9.34
N SER A 351 -39.71 22.64 -9.77
CA SER A 351 -39.34 22.74 -11.20
C SER A 351 -39.46 21.40 -11.94
N LEU A 352 -39.10 20.28 -11.30
CA LEU A 352 -39.27 18.93 -11.85
C LEU A 352 -40.74 18.60 -12.14
N LYS A 353 -41.64 18.94 -11.21
CA LYS A 353 -43.10 18.75 -11.38
C LYS A 353 -43.66 19.61 -12.50
N ALA A 354 -43.14 20.82 -12.70
CA ALA A 354 -43.52 21.67 -13.84
C ALA A 354 -43.07 21.09 -15.20
N HIS A 355 -42.01 20.28 -15.21
CA HIS A 355 -41.51 19.57 -16.40
C HIS A 355 -42.07 18.14 -16.53
N GLY A 356 -43.18 17.83 -15.85
CA GLY A 356 -43.91 16.56 -15.99
C GLY A 356 -43.38 15.39 -15.17
N ILE A 357 -42.38 15.60 -14.31
CA ILE A 357 -41.85 14.56 -13.40
C ILE A 357 -42.68 14.58 -12.12
N HIS A 358 -43.65 13.69 -12.04
CA HIS A 358 -44.66 13.65 -10.97
C HIS A 358 -44.39 12.61 -9.88
N ASP A 359 -43.44 11.71 -10.11
CA ASP A 359 -43.02 10.61 -9.23
C ASP A 359 -41.54 10.75 -8.77
N PRO A 360 -41.19 11.88 -8.10
CA PRO A 360 -39.82 12.21 -7.72
C PRO A 360 -39.20 11.23 -6.73
N GLU A 361 -39.97 10.38 -6.06
CA GLU A 361 -39.44 9.33 -5.17
C GLU A 361 -38.62 8.26 -5.92
N ASN A 362 -38.61 8.30 -7.26
CA ASN A 362 -37.79 7.43 -8.12
C ASN A 362 -36.53 8.13 -8.69
N ILE A 363 -36.11 9.25 -8.09
CA ILE A 363 -34.85 9.96 -8.40
C ILE A 363 -33.68 9.39 -7.59
N LEU A 364 -32.57 9.09 -8.26
CA LEU A 364 -31.23 9.07 -7.64
C LEU A 364 -30.62 10.48 -7.79
N HIS A 365 -30.17 11.08 -6.69
CA HIS A 365 -29.42 12.33 -6.73
C HIS A 365 -27.91 12.06 -6.76
N ILE A 366 -27.19 12.77 -7.61
CA ILE A 366 -25.73 12.83 -7.64
C ILE A 366 -25.27 14.30 -7.66
N ARG A 367 -24.02 14.56 -7.22
CA ARG A 367 -23.27 15.79 -7.50
C ARG A 367 -21.78 15.59 -7.17
N SER A 368 -20.93 16.47 -7.68
CA SER A 368 -19.50 16.48 -7.37
C SER A 368 -18.95 17.88 -7.12
N PHE A 369 -18.28 18.05 -5.97
CA PHE A 369 -17.47 19.22 -5.59
C PHE A 369 -18.26 20.53 -5.60
N LEU A 370 -19.30 20.64 -4.75
CA LEU A 370 -20.29 21.72 -4.84
C LEU A 370 -20.94 22.14 -3.51
N ASP A 371 -20.98 21.28 -2.47
CA ASP A 371 -21.46 21.68 -1.15
C ASP A 371 -20.53 22.73 -0.50
N HIS A 372 -19.25 22.80 -0.93
CA HIS A 372 -18.30 23.83 -0.50
C HIS A 372 -18.38 25.13 -1.32
N ASP A 373 -18.73 25.08 -2.61
CA ASP A 373 -18.92 26.25 -3.51
C ASP A 373 -20.39 26.76 -3.50
N ARG A 374 -21.20 26.30 -2.55
CA ARG A 374 -22.58 26.76 -2.37
C ARG A 374 -22.63 28.22 -1.89
N PRO A 375 -23.66 29.01 -2.25
CA PRO A 375 -23.88 30.31 -1.62
C PRO A 375 -24.03 30.19 -0.10
N PHE A 376 -23.32 31.02 0.67
CA PHE A 376 -23.47 31.04 2.12
C PHE A 376 -24.87 31.53 2.53
N ILE A 377 -25.54 30.72 3.34
CA ILE A 377 -26.83 31.06 3.95
C ILE A 377 -26.60 31.08 5.46
N PRO A 378 -26.74 32.24 6.13
CA PRO A 378 -26.61 32.33 7.58
C PRO A 378 -27.60 31.40 8.29
N PRO A 379 -27.16 30.67 9.34
CA PRO A 379 -28.02 29.71 10.04
C PRO A 379 -29.16 30.41 10.77
N GLN A 380 -30.35 29.80 10.72
CA GLN A 380 -31.57 30.30 11.34
C GLN A 380 -31.74 29.78 12.77
N LYS A 381 -31.20 28.58 13.07
CA LYS A 381 -31.41 27.90 14.36
C LYS A 381 -30.42 28.37 15.43
N ARG A 382 -30.62 29.58 15.95
CA ARG A 382 -29.70 30.24 16.91
C ARG A 382 -29.30 29.37 18.11
N ASN A 383 -30.23 28.63 18.70
CA ASN A 383 -29.92 27.75 19.84
C ASN A 383 -28.92 26.65 19.46
N GLU A 384 -29.03 26.07 18.26
CA GLU A 384 -28.06 25.07 17.76
C GLU A 384 -26.70 25.73 17.46
N VAL A 385 -26.65 27.00 17.03
CA VAL A 385 -25.40 27.79 16.92
C VAL A 385 -24.73 27.96 18.28
N GLU A 386 -25.51 28.31 19.32
CA GLU A 386 -25.02 28.56 20.68
C GLU A 386 -24.46 27.28 21.34
N GLU A 387 -25.18 26.14 21.27
CA GLU A 387 -24.66 24.86 21.78
C GLU A 387 -23.41 24.41 21.01
N ARG A 388 -23.40 24.60 19.68
CA ARG A 388 -22.28 24.24 18.80
C ARG A 388 -21.03 25.11 18.99
N ALA A 389 -21.14 26.29 19.60
CA ALA A 389 -20.02 27.20 19.83
C ALA A 389 -18.93 26.61 20.77
N HIS A 390 -19.27 25.61 21.58
CA HIS A 390 -18.33 24.90 22.46
C HIS A 390 -17.45 23.86 21.75
N LEU A 391 -17.76 23.48 20.50
CA LEU A 391 -17.00 22.47 19.76
C LEU A 391 -15.77 23.10 19.05
N PRO A 392 -14.58 22.47 19.13
CA PRO A 392 -13.33 23.01 18.59
C PRO A 392 -13.18 22.82 17.07
N TYR A 393 -14.16 23.27 16.28
CA TYR A 393 -14.06 23.29 14.83
C TYR A 393 -12.94 24.25 14.37
N GLN A 394 -12.15 23.81 13.38
CA GLN A 394 -10.96 24.54 12.94
C GLN A 394 -11.11 25.21 11.57
N ALA A 395 -12.00 24.74 10.68
CA ALA A 395 -12.29 25.35 9.39
C ALA A 395 -12.40 26.88 9.44
N VAL A 396 -11.68 27.57 8.54
CA VAL A 396 -11.69 29.03 8.41
C VAL A 396 -12.40 29.38 7.10
N CYS A 397 -13.43 30.20 7.19
CA CYS A 397 -14.26 30.60 6.04
C CYS A 397 -14.51 32.11 6.06
N VAL A 398 -14.68 32.69 4.88
CA VAL A 398 -14.81 34.14 4.67
C VAL A 398 -16.10 34.41 3.93
N ASP A 399 -16.87 35.40 4.38
CA ASP A 399 -18.11 35.79 3.72
C ASP A 399 -17.88 36.72 2.50
N GLY A 400 -18.96 37.06 1.81
CA GLY A 400 -18.94 37.99 0.67
C GLY A 400 -18.56 39.44 1.01
N GLN A 401 -18.26 39.74 2.27
CA GLN A 401 -17.82 41.05 2.76
C GLN A 401 -16.33 41.04 3.16
N GLY A 402 -15.66 39.87 3.15
CA GLY A 402 -14.26 39.72 3.58
C GLY A 402 -14.11 39.42 5.08
N GLU A 403 -15.22 39.22 5.80
CA GLU A 403 -15.24 39.00 7.25
C GLU A 403 -15.16 37.51 7.61
N LEU A 404 -14.65 37.24 8.82
CA LEU A 404 -14.45 35.88 9.31
C LEU A 404 -15.79 35.25 9.75
N ILE A 405 -16.23 34.21 9.06
CA ILE A 405 -17.35 33.38 9.51
C ILE A 405 -16.86 32.51 10.69
N PRO A 406 -17.48 32.59 11.88
CA PRO A 406 -17.07 31.75 13.01
C PRO A 406 -17.26 30.25 12.67
N PRO A 407 -16.30 29.35 13.00
CA PRO A 407 -16.34 27.96 12.54
C PRO A 407 -17.65 27.22 12.88
N HIS A 408 -18.20 27.43 14.08
CA HIS A 408 -19.48 26.83 14.49
C HIS A 408 -20.69 27.39 13.71
N VAL A 409 -20.68 28.66 13.30
CA VAL A 409 -21.71 29.26 12.44
C VAL A 409 -21.65 28.65 11.04
N MET A 410 -20.43 28.43 10.52
CA MET A 410 -20.20 27.78 9.23
C MET A 410 -20.70 26.33 9.21
N VAL A 411 -20.41 25.57 10.26
CA VAL A 411 -20.90 24.19 10.41
C VAL A 411 -22.43 24.15 10.57
N GLN A 412 -23.03 25.06 11.34
CA GLN A 412 -24.50 25.11 11.42
C GLN A 412 -25.15 25.46 10.07
N SER A 413 -24.53 26.34 9.26
CA SER A 413 -24.97 26.60 7.88
C SER A 413 -24.88 25.35 6.98
N LEU A 414 -23.90 24.48 7.21
CA LEU A 414 -23.78 23.19 6.51
C LEU A 414 -24.84 22.18 7.00
N VAL A 415 -25.10 22.09 8.30
CA VAL A 415 -26.19 21.26 8.86
C VAL A 415 -27.53 21.70 8.29
N GLU A 416 -27.88 22.99 8.33
CA GLU A 416 -29.12 23.50 7.74
C GLU A 416 -29.17 23.38 6.20
N HIS A 417 -28.02 23.21 5.52
CA HIS A 417 -27.96 22.89 4.10
C HIS A 417 -28.25 21.43 3.81
N LEU A 418 -27.60 20.52 4.53
CA LEU A 418 -27.84 19.09 4.41
C LEU A 418 -29.25 18.72 4.91
N GLU A 419 -29.85 19.49 5.82
CA GLU A 419 -31.24 19.30 6.28
C GLU A 419 -32.26 19.62 5.17
N ARG A 420 -32.05 20.70 4.40
CA ARG A 420 -32.82 21.00 3.18
C ARG A 420 -32.70 19.88 2.16
N TRP A 421 -31.49 19.35 1.96
CA TRP A 421 -31.30 18.19 1.09
C TRP A 421 -31.97 16.93 1.63
N SER A 422 -31.88 16.63 2.93
CA SER A 422 -32.43 15.40 3.49
C SER A 422 -33.96 15.32 3.36
N GLN A 423 -34.68 16.43 3.15
CA GLN A 423 -36.12 16.38 2.83
C GLN A 423 -36.43 15.97 1.38
N VAL A 424 -35.53 16.16 0.42
CA VAL A 424 -35.73 15.72 -0.97
C VAL A 424 -35.10 14.36 -1.27
N VAL A 425 -34.09 13.93 -0.50
CA VAL A 425 -33.42 12.63 -0.69
C VAL A 425 -34.42 11.48 -0.58
N THR A 426 -34.43 10.64 -1.63
CA THR A 426 -35.41 9.56 -1.84
C THR A 426 -34.94 8.23 -1.22
N LYS A 427 -35.73 7.16 -1.42
CA LYS A 427 -35.33 5.76 -1.18
C LYS A 427 -34.06 5.33 -1.95
N HIS A 428 -33.69 6.05 -3.00
CA HIS A 428 -32.46 5.83 -3.78
C HIS A 428 -31.27 6.63 -3.28
N GLY A 429 -31.43 7.46 -2.25
CA GLY A 429 -30.35 8.21 -1.62
C GLY A 429 -29.73 9.31 -2.49
N LEU A 430 -28.53 9.71 -2.08
CA LEU A 430 -27.77 10.84 -2.63
C LEU A 430 -26.28 10.48 -2.66
N MET A 431 -25.68 10.50 -3.84
CA MET A 431 -24.23 10.36 -4.02
C MET A 431 -23.58 11.75 -4.05
N ILE A 432 -22.69 12.03 -3.10
CA ILE A 432 -21.88 13.26 -3.07
C ILE A 432 -20.41 12.85 -3.18
N LEU A 433 -19.71 13.43 -4.16
CA LEU A 433 -18.26 13.49 -4.17
C LEU A 433 -17.86 14.90 -3.70
N GLU A 434 -17.06 15.03 -2.64
CA GLU A 434 -16.77 16.35 -2.03
C GLU A 434 -15.33 16.47 -1.51
N VAL A 435 -14.83 17.71 -1.42
CA VAL A 435 -13.46 18.07 -1.00
C VAL A 435 -13.44 18.84 0.34
N HIS A 436 -12.37 18.65 1.10
CA HIS A 436 -12.27 18.99 2.52
C HIS A 436 -10.92 19.66 2.87
N CYS A 437 -10.95 20.55 3.87
CA CYS A 437 -9.74 21.16 4.43
C CYS A 437 -9.10 20.27 5.51
N LEU A 438 -7.85 20.57 5.87
CA LEU A 438 -7.11 19.85 6.93
C LEU A 438 -6.61 20.80 8.02
N GLU A 439 -6.49 20.30 9.24
CA GLU A 439 -5.92 21.06 10.35
C GLU A 439 -4.45 21.46 10.07
N PRO A 440 -3.99 22.66 10.49
CA PRO A 440 -2.64 23.14 10.17
C PRO A 440 -1.49 22.18 10.52
N ARG A 441 -1.60 21.49 11.67
CA ARG A 441 -0.62 20.46 12.08
C ARG A 441 -0.55 19.29 11.10
N VAL A 442 -1.68 18.86 10.55
CA VAL A 442 -1.76 17.76 9.57
C VAL A 442 -1.25 18.25 8.21
N VAL A 443 -1.53 19.50 7.83
CA VAL A 443 -0.94 20.11 6.62
C VAL A 443 0.59 20.19 6.74
N TYR A 444 1.12 20.59 7.89
CA TYR A 444 2.57 20.62 8.14
C TYR A 444 3.19 19.21 8.09
N GLN A 445 2.62 18.25 8.82
CA GLN A 445 3.09 16.86 8.87
C GLN A 445 3.13 16.19 7.47
N PHE A 446 2.20 16.57 6.58
CA PHE A 446 2.07 16.02 5.24
C PHE A 446 2.28 17.06 4.13
N LEU A 447 3.13 18.08 4.37
CA LEU A 447 3.25 19.26 3.50
C LEU A 447 3.59 18.92 2.03
N ASP A 448 4.61 18.10 1.81
CA ASP A 448 4.98 17.63 0.47
C ASP A 448 3.99 16.62 -0.12
N LYS A 449 3.12 16.07 0.73
CA LYS A 449 2.30 14.87 0.53
C LYS A 449 0.80 15.16 0.41
N SER A 450 0.41 16.44 0.55
CA SER A 450 -0.95 16.94 0.46
C SER A 450 -0.98 18.31 -0.22
N GLU A 451 -1.99 18.56 -1.03
CA GLU A 451 -2.22 19.85 -1.69
C GLU A 451 -2.88 20.91 -0.78
N ASN A 452 -3.28 20.55 0.45
CA ASN A 452 -4.10 21.42 1.31
C ASN A 452 -3.46 22.77 1.68
N LEU A 453 -2.12 22.94 1.68
CA LEU A 453 -1.53 24.27 1.95
C LEU A 453 -2.01 25.32 0.95
N HIS A 454 -1.88 25.07 -0.35
CA HIS A 454 -2.36 26.00 -1.36
C HIS A 454 -3.87 25.87 -1.59
N PHE A 455 -4.42 24.66 -1.51
CA PHE A 455 -5.84 24.41 -1.79
C PHE A 455 -6.75 25.06 -0.74
N ASP A 456 -6.49 24.88 0.56
CA ASP A 456 -7.30 25.49 1.62
C ASP A 456 -7.15 27.02 1.60
N ALA A 457 -5.95 27.50 1.28
CA ALA A 457 -5.67 28.92 1.14
C ALA A 457 -6.43 29.56 -0.05
N PHE A 458 -6.29 29.04 -1.28
CA PHE A 458 -6.96 29.67 -2.43
C PHE A 458 -8.49 29.54 -2.36
N GLN A 459 -9.03 28.40 -1.88
CA GLN A 459 -10.47 28.24 -1.71
C GLN A 459 -11.01 29.21 -0.65
N GLY A 460 -10.34 29.32 0.51
CA GLY A 460 -10.71 30.25 1.57
C GLY A 460 -10.53 31.74 1.21
N PHE A 461 -9.53 32.08 0.38
CA PHE A 461 -9.42 33.41 -0.21
C PHE A 461 -10.56 33.70 -1.19
N SER A 462 -10.96 32.72 -2.02
CA SER A 462 -12.08 32.84 -2.96
C SER A 462 -13.48 32.67 -2.32
N GLN A 463 -13.61 32.80 -1.00
CA GLN A 463 -14.88 32.78 -0.26
C GLN A 463 -15.65 31.44 -0.38
N GLN A 464 -14.94 30.31 -0.49
CA GLN A 464 -15.51 28.97 -0.50
C GLN A 464 -15.43 28.27 0.87
N TYR A 465 -16.36 27.34 1.11
CA TYR A 465 -16.75 26.87 2.43
C TYR A 465 -16.30 25.43 2.71
N LEU A 466 -15.00 25.19 2.62
CA LEU A 466 -14.39 23.91 3.04
C LEU A 466 -14.60 23.68 4.53
N VAL A 467 -14.81 22.40 4.89
CA VAL A 467 -14.77 21.90 6.27
C VAL A 467 -13.92 20.64 6.33
N GLU A 468 -13.48 20.24 7.51
CA GLU A 468 -12.81 18.95 7.71
C GLU A 468 -13.76 17.77 7.38
N ALA A 469 -13.23 16.64 6.89
CA ALA A 469 -14.06 15.55 6.34
C ALA A 469 -14.96 14.86 7.39
N ASP A 470 -14.49 14.77 8.64
CA ASP A 470 -15.26 14.24 9.76
C ASP A 470 -16.41 15.19 10.16
N VAL A 471 -16.20 16.51 10.03
CA VAL A 471 -17.20 17.55 10.24
C VAL A 471 -18.29 17.50 9.17
N PHE A 472 -17.94 17.22 7.91
CA PHE A 472 -18.92 16.99 6.84
C PHE A 472 -19.78 15.74 7.12
N LEU A 473 -19.14 14.63 7.49
CA LEU A 473 -19.84 13.39 7.86
C LEU A 473 -20.79 13.60 9.05
N MET A 474 -20.33 14.28 10.10
CA MET A 474 -21.17 14.59 11.26
C MET A 474 -22.37 15.44 10.83
N SER A 475 -22.14 16.49 10.04
CA SER A 475 -23.21 17.38 9.56
C SER A 475 -24.30 16.65 8.77
N ALA A 476 -23.95 15.57 8.05
CA ALA A 476 -24.91 14.68 7.40
C ALA A 476 -25.67 13.78 8.41
N ALA A 477 -24.97 13.19 9.37
CA ALA A 477 -25.58 12.34 10.41
C ALA A 477 -26.54 13.12 11.33
N GLU A 478 -26.26 14.39 11.58
CA GLU A 478 -27.12 15.31 12.33
C GLU A 478 -28.48 15.54 11.65
N VAL A 479 -28.58 15.32 10.34
CA VAL A 479 -29.81 15.50 9.54
C VAL A 479 -30.43 14.17 9.09
N GLY A 480 -29.90 13.05 9.59
CA GLY A 480 -30.37 11.70 9.31
C GLY A 480 -29.81 11.09 8.01
N LEU A 481 -28.80 11.70 7.38
CA LEU A 481 -28.12 11.17 6.19
C LEU A 481 -26.88 10.38 6.61
N PHE A 482 -26.87 9.08 6.33
CA PHE A 482 -25.76 8.19 6.69
C PHE A 482 -25.13 7.54 5.45
N PRO A 483 -23.79 7.47 5.36
CA PRO A 483 -23.13 6.80 4.25
C PRO A 483 -23.37 5.29 4.28
N LYS A 484 -23.61 4.71 3.11
CA LYS A 484 -23.44 3.28 2.86
C LYS A 484 -21.95 2.96 2.88
N LEU A 485 -21.45 2.51 4.05
CA LEU A 485 -20.03 2.31 4.30
C LEU A 485 -19.35 1.39 3.29
N GLU A 486 -20.09 0.45 2.71
CA GLU A 486 -19.63 -0.48 1.67
C GLU A 486 -19.52 0.13 0.25
N LEU A 487 -20.01 1.37 0.07
CA LEU A 487 -19.92 2.15 -1.18
C LEU A 487 -19.28 3.54 -0.99
N SER A 488 -18.95 3.92 0.25
CA SER A 488 -18.21 5.14 0.57
C SER A 488 -16.70 4.95 0.42
N LYS A 489 -16.01 5.99 -0.04
CA LYS A 489 -14.55 6.01 -0.24
C LYS A 489 -13.96 7.34 0.23
N ARG A 490 -12.71 7.32 0.70
CA ARG A 490 -11.94 8.51 1.07
C ARG A 490 -10.65 8.58 0.23
N TYR A 491 -10.16 9.78 -0.03
CA TYR A 491 -8.90 10.01 -0.73
C TYR A 491 -8.06 11.06 0.01
N PRO A 492 -6.74 10.87 0.11
CA PRO A 492 -6.05 9.60 -0.16
C PRO A 492 -6.53 8.46 0.77
N LYS A 493 -6.39 7.20 0.35
CA LYS A 493 -7.02 6.04 1.01
C LYS A 493 -6.25 5.54 2.23
N THR A 494 -4.92 5.66 2.23
CA THR A 494 -4.06 5.04 3.26
C THR A 494 -3.42 5.98 4.26
N PHE A 495 -3.25 7.26 3.95
CA PHE A 495 -2.75 8.25 4.92
C PHE A 495 -3.75 8.47 6.07
N PRO A 496 -3.30 8.90 7.26
CA PRO A 496 -4.15 9.40 8.34
C PRO A 496 -4.61 10.85 8.06
N LEU A 497 -5.16 11.11 6.88
CA LEU A 497 -5.79 12.36 6.46
C LEU A 497 -6.81 12.09 5.36
N THR A 498 -7.83 12.93 5.23
CA THR A 498 -8.82 12.83 4.15
C THR A 498 -9.03 14.18 3.48
N ARG A 499 -8.69 14.26 2.18
CA ARG A 499 -8.90 15.43 1.33
C ARG A 499 -10.24 15.40 0.60
N ILE A 500 -10.67 14.23 0.16
CA ILE A 500 -11.88 14.05 -0.67
C ILE A 500 -12.66 12.85 -0.14
N THR A 501 -13.98 12.93 -0.11
CA THR A 501 -14.86 11.78 0.14
C THR A 501 -15.83 11.56 -1.00
N LEU A 502 -16.05 10.29 -1.37
CA LEU A 502 -17.21 9.86 -2.13
C LEU A 502 -18.14 9.17 -1.14
N ASN A 503 -19.34 9.72 -0.96
CA ASN A 503 -20.35 9.19 -0.05
C ASN A 503 -21.65 8.90 -0.77
N TYR A 504 -22.20 7.71 -0.57
CA TYR A 504 -23.56 7.38 -0.98
C TYR A 504 -24.44 7.39 0.27
N PHE A 505 -25.09 8.53 0.53
CA PHE A 505 -25.96 8.73 1.67
C PHE A 505 -27.35 8.12 1.48
N GLU A 506 -27.86 7.45 2.52
CA GLU A 506 -29.26 7.09 2.68
C GLU A 506 -29.87 7.75 3.92
N LYS A 507 -31.20 7.94 3.94
CA LYS A 507 -31.92 8.56 5.06
C LYS A 507 -32.32 7.49 6.10
N LYS A 508 -31.78 7.59 7.31
CA LYS A 508 -32.10 6.70 8.45
C LYS A 508 -33.20 7.31 9.35
N PRO A 509 -33.91 6.52 10.17
CA PRO A 509 -34.92 6.99 11.13
C PRO A 509 -34.33 7.49 12.47
N TYR A 510 -33.01 7.72 12.53
CA TYR A 510 -32.28 8.26 13.69
C TYR A 510 -31.30 9.35 13.23
N LYS A 511 -30.78 10.12 14.19
CA LYS A 511 -29.70 11.08 14.01
C LYS A 511 -28.51 10.68 14.90
N ILE A 512 -27.30 11.04 14.51
CA ILE A 512 -26.12 11.01 15.39
C ILE A 512 -25.54 12.43 15.39
N ARG A 513 -25.18 12.95 16.57
CA ARG A 513 -24.51 14.25 16.74
C ARG A 513 -23.46 14.19 17.84
N HIS A 514 -22.57 15.18 17.89
CA HIS A 514 -21.75 15.44 19.08
C HIS A 514 -22.64 15.71 20.31
N ALA A 515 -22.21 15.24 21.48
CA ALA A 515 -22.87 15.50 22.74
C ALA A 515 -22.55 16.91 23.27
N TYR A 516 -23.55 17.58 23.83
CA TYR A 516 -23.45 18.90 24.44
C TYR A 516 -23.49 18.79 25.96
N LEU A 517 -23.06 19.85 26.67
CA LEU A 517 -23.11 19.88 28.14
C LEU A 517 -24.56 19.84 28.67
N SER A 518 -25.54 20.27 27.86
CA SER A 518 -26.98 20.13 28.10
C SER A 518 -27.46 18.67 28.13
N ASP A 519 -26.77 17.74 27.45
CA ASP A 519 -27.10 16.31 27.46
C ASP A 519 -26.61 15.58 28.73
N TRP A 520 -25.77 16.21 29.54
CA TRP A 520 -25.12 15.58 30.70
C TRP A 520 -26.09 14.83 31.63
N PRO A 521 -27.28 15.35 32.01
CA PRO A 521 -28.24 14.60 32.83
C PRO A 521 -28.80 13.35 32.13
N ALA A 522 -28.99 13.40 30.81
CA ALA A 522 -29.46 12.27 30.02
C ALA A 522 -28.38 11.19 29.88
N LEU A 523 -27.12 11.60 29.74
CA LEU A 523 -25.96 10.70 29.69
C LEU A 523 -25.71 10.00 31.04
N VAL A 524 -25.86 10.71 32.16
CA VAL A 524 -25.80 10.09 33.51
C VAL A 524 -26.93 9.05 33.67
N ASN A 525 -28.16 9.38 33.27
CA ASN A 525 -29.28 8.43 33.29
C ASN A 525 -29.08 7.23 32.33
N LEU A 526 -28.42 7.42 31.20
CA LEU A 526 -28.06 6.34 30.27
C LEU A 526 -26.98 5.42 30.87
N GLU A 527 -25.96 5.97 31.54
CA GLU A 527 -24.95 5.18 32.27
C GLU A 527 -25.60 4.33 33.36
N VAL A 528 -26.46 4.93 34.20
CA VAL A 528 -27.19 4.26 35.29
C VAL A 528 -28.08 3.12 34.79
N LYS A 529 -28.64 3.23 33.57
CA LYS A 529 -29.43 2.18 32.93
C LYS A 529 -28.60 1.06 32.30
N CYS A 530 -27.33 1.31 31.97
CA CYS A 530 -26.47 0.38 31.23
C CYS A 530 -25.47 -0.38 32.10
N TRP A 531 -25.06 0.19 33.24
CA TRP A 531 -23.99 -0.34 34.09
C TRP A 531 -24.45 -0.62 35.52
N SER A 532 -23.85 -1.64 36.17
CA SER A 532 -24.00 -1.89 37.61
C SER A 532 -23.44 -0.73 38.43
N GLU A 533 -24.02 -0.45 39.59
CA GLU A 533 -23.69 0.74 40.43
C GLU A 533 -22.19 0.91 40.71
N HIS A 534 -21.47 -0.19 40.95
CA HIS A 534 -20.02 -0.19 41.21
C HIS A 534 -19.16 -0.05 39.93
N LEU A 535 -19.75 -0.17 38.73
CA LEU A 535 -19.06 -0.01 37.44
C LEU A 535 -19.48 1.24 36.64
N GLN A 536 -20.45 2.02 37.11
CA GLN A 536 -20.84 3.29 36.48
C GLN A 536 -19.68 4.31 36.51
N ALA A 537 -19.51 5.08 35.43
CA ALA A 537 -18.74 6.30 35.45
C ALA A 537 -19.47 7.37 36.28
N SER A 538 -18.75 8.06 37.17
CA SER A 538 -19.37 9.11 37.99
C SER A 538 -19.92 10.26 37.13
N ALA A 539 -20.91 10.99 37.63
CA ALA A 539 -21.45 12.16 36.93
C ALA A 539 -20.37 13.20 36.61
N ASN A 540 -19.37 13.37 37.48
CA ASN A 540 -18.23 14.26 37.25
C ASN A 540 -17.31 13.76 36.12
N GLU A 541 -17.14 12.44 36.00
CA GLU A 541 -16.34 11.81 34.95
C GLU A 541 -17.04 11.91 33.58
N ILE A 542 -18.35 11.68 33.52
CA ILE A 542 -19.14 11.90 32.29
C ILE A 542 -19.07 13.38 31.87
N ARG A 543 -19.19 14.31 32.82
CA ARG A 543 -19.02 15.75 32.55
C ARG A 543 -17.62 16.08 32.03
N ARG A 544 -16.58 15.56 32.68
CA ARG A 544 -15.17 15.75 32.27
C ARG A 544 -14.92 15.29 30.83
N ARG A 545 -15.53 14.18 30.39
CA ARG A 545 -15.42 13.70 28.99
C ARG A 545 -15.97 14.73 27.99
N LEU A 546 -17.11 15.35 28.31
CA LEU A 546 -17.72 16.41 27.49
C LEU A 546 -16.87 17.69 27.50
N GLU A 547 -16.31 18.07 28.64
CA GLU A 547 -15.52 19.31 28.79
C GLU A 547 -14.11 19.21 28.18
N LEU A 548 -13.47 18.03 28.21
CA LEU A 548 -12.12 17.82 27.66
C LEU A 548 -12.12 17.40 26.18
N ASN A 549 -13.01 16.49 25.78
CA ASN A 549 -13.06 15.97 24.40
C ASN A 549 -14.50 15.96 23.85
N PRO A 550 -15.14 17.13 23.63
CA PRO A 550 -16.53 17.18 23.18
C PRO A 550 -16.74 16.48 21.83
N GLN A 551 -15.74 16.49 20.94
CA GLN A 551 -15.82 15.77 19.65
C GLN A 551 -15.71 14.24 19.77
N GLY A 552 -15.19 13.70 20.88
CA GLY A 552 -15.14 12.25 21.12
C GLY A 552 -16.40 11.66 21.74
N ASN A 553 -17.42 12.48 22.02
CA ASN A 553 -18.67 12.04 22.62
C ASN A 553 -19.79 12.20 21.60
N LEU A 554 -20.35 11.09 21.11
CA LEU A 554 -21.45 11.07 20.15
C LEU A 554 -22.71 10.50 20.80
N VAL A 555 -23.87 11.06 20.46
CA VAL A 555 -25.20 10.58 20.89
C VAL A 555 -26.04 10.15 19.70
N LEU A 556 -26.72 9.00 19.84
CA LEU A 556 -27.71 8.50 18.89
C LEU A 556 -29.10 8.89 19.38
N ILE A 557 -29.84 9.60 18.53
CA ILE A 557 -31.12 10.24 18.87
C ILE A 557 -32.24 9.69 17.99
N ILE A 558 -33.36 9.33 18.62
CA ILE A 558 -34.63 8.95 17.97
C ILE A 558 -35.73 9.82 18.57
N GLU A 559 -36.55 10.45 17.73
CA GLU A 559 -37.71 11.26 18.14
C GLU A 559 -37.39 12.36 19.20
N GLY A 560 -36.15 12.85 19.20
CA GLY A 560 -35.64 13.86 20.15
C GLY A 560 -35.08 13.29 21.46
N GLN A 561 -35.22 11.99 21.72
CA GLN A 561 -34.64 11.32 22.89
C GLN A 561 -33.26 10.73 22.56
N ILE A 562 -32.29 10.89 23.47
CA ILE A 562 -31.02 10.15 23.44
C ILE A 562 -31.30 8.68 23.78
N ILE A 563 -30.99 7.80 22.82
CA ILE A 563 -31.17 6.34 22.92
C ILE A 563 -29.84 5.62 23.15
N GLY A 564 -28.73 6.24 22.73
CA GLY A 564 -27.40 5.69 22.90
C GLY A 564 -26.32 6.77 22.89
N ALA A 565 -25.13 6.40 23.37
CA ALA A 565 -23.95 7.24 23.37
C ALA A 565 -22.68 6.41 23.21
N VAL A 566 -21.67 6.99 22.58
CA VAL A 566 -20.30 6.45 22.56
C VAL A 566 -19.34 7.57 22.96
N SER A 567 -18.42 7.27 23.89
CA SER A 567 -17.43 8.19 24.41
C SER A 567 -16.03 7.70 24.07
N SER A 568 -15.15 8.60 23.64
CA SER A 568 -13.73 8.35 23.42
C SER A 568 -12.83 9.48 23.93
N GLN A 569 -11.55 9.18 24.05
CA GLN A 569 -10.48 10.16 24.25
C GLN A 569 -9.31 9.87 23.32
N THR A 570 -8.64 10.93 22.84
CA THR A 570 -7.36 10.79 22.12
C THR A 570 -6.22 10.59 23.12
N ILE A 571 -5.34 9.61 22.88
CA ILE A 571 -4.17 9.26 23.69
C ILE A 571 -2.92 9.17 22.80
N THR A 572 -1.72 9.19 23.40
CA THR A 572 -0.45 9.23 22.65
C THR A 572 -0.20 8.00 21.79
N SER A 573 -0.46 6.81 22.32
CA SER A 573 -0.19 5.51 21.69
C SER A 573 -0.97 4.39 22.41
N THR A 574 -0.81 3.12 22.02
CA THR A 574 -1.53 1.99 22.64
C THR A 574 -0.89 1.52 23.95
N GLU A 575 0.43 1.62 24.08
CA GLU A 575 1.24 1.03 25.15
C GLU A 575 0.95 1.66 26.52
N VAL A 576 0.48 2.92 26.55
CA VAL A 576 0.08 3.62 27.79
C VAL A 576 -1.10 2.95 28.51
N LEU A 577 -1.79 2.01 27.85
CA LEU A 577 -2.88 1.23 28.43
C LEU A 577 -2.42 -0.06 29.14
N GLU A 578 -1.22 -0.57 28.86
CA GLU A 578 -0.78 -1.90 29.34
C GLU A 578 -0.69 -2.02 30.86
N ASN A 579 -0.43 -0.90 31.56
CA ASN A 579 -0.17 -0.85 32.99
C ASN A 579 -1.06 0.19 33.73
N VAL A 580 -2.13 0.68 33.09
CA VAL A 580 -3.00 1.73 33.65
C VAL A 580 -4.19 1.15 34.41
N LYS A 581 -4.63 1.84 35.47
CA LYS A 581 -5.93 1.58 36.11
C LYS A 581 -7.03 2.48 35.55
N TYR A 582 -8.28 2.03 35.61
CA TYR A 582 -9.46 2.78 35.18
C TYR A 582 -9.54 4.20 35.78
N GLU A 583 -9.18 4.37 37.06
CA GLU A 583 -9.13 5.68 37.73
C GLU A 583 -8.12 6.66 37.09
N GLN A 584 -7.08 6.15 36.43
CA GLN A 584 -6.00 6.91 35.80
C GLN A 584 -6.25 7.16 34.32
N VAL A 585 -7.13 6.39 33.66
CA VAL A 585 -7.46 6.54 32.23
C VAL A 585 -7.82 7.99 31.85
N PRO A 586 -8.60 8.77 32.63
CA PRO A 586 -8.93 10.16 32.27
C PRO A 586 -7.73 11.13 32.28
N SER A 587 -6.56 10.71 32.78
CA SER A 587 -5.30 11.48 32.72
C SER A 587 -4.43 11.18 31.50
N LEU A 588 -4.79 10.17 30.69
CA LEU A 588 -4.09 9.83 29.45
C LEU A 588 -4.48 10.75 28.27
N HIS A 589 -5.55 11.54 28.40
CA HIS A 589 -6.06 12.32 27.29
C HIS A 589 -5.10 13.44 26.86
N THR A 590 -4.75 13.43 25.57
CA THR A 590 -4.07 14.54 24.89
C THR A 590 -4.76 14.82 23.56
N PRO A 591 -5.13 16.09 23.25
CA PRO A 591 -5.58 16.48 21.92
C PRO A 591 -4.54 16.28 20.81
N GLN A 592 -3.27 16.01 21.16
CA GLN A 592 -2.15 15.87 20.22
C GLN A 592 -1.77 14.41 19.90
N GLY A 593 -2.36 13.42 20.57
CA GLY A 593 -2.11 12.00 20.29
C GLY A 593 -2.66 11.51 18.95
N SER A 594 -2.22 10.33 18.50
CA SER A 594 -2.67 9.71 17.23
C SER A 594 -3.60 8.49 17.40
N VAL A 595 -3.84 8.04 18.63
CA VAL A 595 -4.69 6.88 18.94
C VAL A 595 -5.98 7.34 19.62
N ILE A 596 -7.14 6.83 19.18
CA ILE A 596 -8.43 7.10 19.84
C ILE A 596 -8.83 5.91 20.71
N GLN A 597 -8.90 6.12 22.02
CA GLN A 597 -9.40 5.13 22.97
C GLN A 597 -10.92 5.29 23.15
N LEU A 598 -11.69 4.25 22.81
CA LEU A 598 -13.08 4.09 23.19
C LEU A 598 -13.18 3.83 24.71
N LEU A 599 -13.99 4.63 25.40
CA LEU A 599 -14.19 4.61 26.85
C LEU A 599 -15.50 3.92 27.26
N ALA A 600 -16.57 4.12 26.48
CA ALA A 600 -17.88 3.52 26.72
C ALA A 600 -18.71 3.50 25.42
N LEU A 601 -19.57 2.50 25.26
CA LEU A 601 -20.65 2.48 24.26
C LEU A 601 -21.92 1.95 24.94
N ASN A 602 -22.90 2.83 25.08
CA ASN A 602 -24.14 2.59 25.81
C ASN A 602 -25.34 2.68 24.86
N ILE A 603 -26.26 1.72 24.94
CA ILE A 603 -27.58 1.76 24.28
C ILE A 603 -28.63 1.40 25.33
N LEU A 604 -29.70 2.18 25.44
CA LEU A 604 -30.82 1.92 26.35
C LEU A 604 -31.27 0.45 26.23
N PRO A 605 -31.44 -0.30 27.34
CA PRO A 605 -31.79 -1.73 27.32
C PRO A 605 -32.98 -2.06 26.40
N GLU A 606 -34.02 -1.22 26.43
CA GLU A 606 -35.25 -1.32 25.63
C GLU A 606 -35.04 -1.09 24.10
N PHE A 607 -33.84 -0.72 23.67
CA PHE A 607 -33.43 -0.56 22.26
C PHE A 607 -32.28 -1.48 21.81
N GLN A 608 -31.58 -2.18 22.72
CA GLN A 608 -30.39 -2.99 22.39
C GLN A 608 -30.65 -4.04 21.29
N ALA A 609 -31.84 -4.64 21.26
CA ALA A 609 -32.23 -5.64 20.25
C ALA A 609 -32.41 -5.07 18.83
N ARG A 610 -32.34 -3.75 18.62
CA ARG A 610 -32.53 -3.10 17.31
C ARG A 610 -31.25 -2.94 16.49
N GLY A 611 -30.11 -3.45 16.96
CA GLY A 611 -28.82 -3.35 16.26
C GLY A 611 -28.13 -1.98 16.31
N LEU A 612 -28.74 -0.98 16.95
CA LEU A 612 -28.24 0.41 17.03
C LEU A 612 -26.83 0.54 17.63
N GLY A 613 -26.38 -0.43 18.44
CA GLY A 613 -25.00 -0.48 18.93
C GLY A 613 -23.97 -0.72 17.82
N ASN A 614 -24.30 -1.53 16.80
CA ASN A 614 -23.44 -1.73 15.63
C ASN A 614 -23.40 -0.43 14.80
N GLU A 615 -24.56 0.14 14.47
CA GLU A 615 -24.67 1.40 13.71
C GLU A 615 -23.86 2.53 14.37
N LEU A 616 -23.94 2.68 15.71
CA LEU A 616 -23.17 3.69 16.45
C LEU A 616 -21.67 3.39 16.51
N ARG A 617 -21.27 2.11 16.65
CA ARG A 617 -19.86 1.68 16.59
C ARG A 617 -19.27 1.95 15.20
N ASP A 618 -19.95 1.50 14.16
CA ASP A 618 -19.45 1.53 12.78
C ASP A 618 -19.41 2.97 12.24
N PHE A 619 -20.39 3.80 12.62
CA PHE A 619 -20.32 5.25 12.39
C PHE A 619 -19.14 5.89 13.13
N MET A 620 -18.91 5.56 14.41
CA MET A 620 -17.78 6.11 15.19
C MET A 620 -16.42 5.69 14.60
N LEU A 621 -16.28 4.43 14.16
CA LEU A 621 -15.07 3.95 13.49
C LEU A 621 -14.85 4.69 12.16
N TYR A 622 -15.89 4.86 11.34
CA TYR A 622 -15.78 5.61 10.08
C TYR A 622 -15.45 7.08 10.33
N TYR A 623 -16.09 7.73 11.31
CA TYR A 623 -15.77 9.07 11.78
C TYR A 623 -14.28 9.21 12.17
N CYS A 624 -13.72 8.21 12.86
CA CYS A 624 -12.28 8.18 13.17
C CYS A 624 -11.40 8.05 11.91
N THR A 625 -11.81 7.32 10.85
CA THR A 625 -11.03 7.26 9.59
C THR A 625 -10.99 8.57 8.79
N LEU A 626 -11.91 9.49 9.06
CA LEU A 626 -11.95 10.80 8.38
C LEU A 626 -11.12 11.88 9.10
N LYS A 627 -10.79 11.68 10.38
CA LYS A 627 -9.97 12.62 11.15
C LYS A 627 -8.50 12.60 10.74
N GLY A 628 -7.91 13.79 10.61
CA GLY A 628 -6.48 13.96 10.39
C GLY A 628 -5.65 13.57 11.61
N GLY A 629 -4.51 12.93 11.38
CA GLY A 629 -3.54 12.53 12.41
C GLY A 629 -3.88 11.27 13.21
N ILE A 630 -4.98 10.57 12.90
CA ILE A 630 -5.41 9.37 13.65
C ILE A 630 -4.96 8.08 12.95
N GLU A 631 -4.36 7.16 13.71
CA GLU A 631 -3.70 5.95 13.19
C GLU A 631 -4.44 4.65 13.56
N SER A 632 -4.93 4.52 14.80
CA SER A 632 -5.77 3.39 15.22
C SER A 632 -6.85 3.80 16.24
N VAL A 633 -7.83 2.92 16.43
CA VAL A 633 -8.82 3.02 17.51
C VAL A 633 -8.64 1.83 18.44
N VAL A 634 -8.50 2.09 19.74
CA VAL A 634 -8.35 1.05 20.77
C VAL A 634 -9.48 1.11 21.79
N GLY A 635 -9.57 0.11 22.66
CA GLY A 635 -10.46 0.13 23.82
C GLY A 635 -10.05 -0.90 24.86
N VAL A 636 -10.46 -0.70 26.10
CA VAL A 636 -10.35 -1.71 27.15
C VAL A 636 -11.75 -2.13 27.57
N THR A 637 -12.16 -3.30 27.09
CA THR A 637 -13.51 -3.85 27.29
C THR A 637 -13.52 -4.93 28.37
N ARG A 638 -14.70 -5.51 28.66
CA ARG A 638 -14.88 -6.57 29.68
C ARG A 638 -15.59 -7.78 29.09
N CYS A 639 -15.43 -8.95 29.71
CA CYS A 639 -16.31 -10.08 29.44
C CYS A 639 -17.64 -9.87 30.18
N ARG A 640 -18.76 -10.22 29.55
CA ARG A 640 -20.09 -10.23 30.19
C ARG A 640 -20.31 -11.48 31.03
N ASN A 641 -19.89 -12.65 30.54
CA ASN A 641 -20.32 -13.94 31.08
C ASN A 641 -19.21 -14.71 31.81
N TYR A 642 -17.96 -14.22 31.83
CA TYR A 642 -16.78 -14.93 32.34
C TYR A 642 -16.89 -15.39 33.80
N VAL A 643 -17.62 -14.67 34.66
CA VAL A 643 -17.88 -15.08 36.06
C VAL A 643 -18.45 -16.51 36.17
N ASN A 644 -19.28 -16.93 35.20
CA ASN A 644 -19.85 -18.28 35.11
C ASN A 644 -18.85 -19.35 34.66
N TYR A 645 -17.71 -18.93 34.09
CA TYR A 645 -16.62 -19.76 33.59
C TYR A 645 -15.33 -19.57 34.41
N SER A 646 -15.43 -18.97 35.59
CA SER A 646 -14.32 -18.59 36.48
C SER A 646 -13.35 -19.69 36.93
N GLN A 647 -13.64 -20.96 36.60
CA GLN A 647 -12.72 -22.10 36.79
C GLN A 647 -11.75 -22.30 35.61
N MET A 648 -11.97 -21.61 34.49
CA MET A 648 -11.15 -21.62 33.27
C MET A 648 -10.36 -20.30 33.17
N PRO A 649 -9.10 -20.29 32.70
CA PRO A 649 -8.37 -19.06 32.42
C PRO A 649 -9.08 -18.16 31.40
N MET A 650 -9.09 -16.85 31.63
CA MET A 650 -9.68 -15.87 30.72
C MET A 650 -9.08 -15.94 29.30
N THR A 651 -7.80 -16.28 29.17
CA THR A 651 -7.10 -16.54 27.88
C THR A 651 -7.60 -17.76 27.12
N GLU A 652 -8.34 -18.67 27.75
CA GLU A 652 -9.02 -19.81 27.11
C GLU A 652 -10.50 -19.48 26.85
N TYR A 653 -11.16 -18.85 27.81
CA TYR A 653 -12.54 -18.37 27.67
C TYR A 653 -12.72 -17.44 26.46
N LEU A 654 -11.78 -16.51 26.23
CA LEU A 654 -11.76 -15.60 25.07
C LEU A 654 -11.59 -16.29 23.71
N LYS A 655 -11.41 -17.62 23.67
CA LYS A 655 -11.33 -18.43 22.44
C LYS A 655 -12.55 -19.33 22.25
N LEU A 656 -13.48 -19.36 23.20
CA LEU A 656 -14.69 -20.18 23.12
C LEU A 656 -15.70 -19.57 22.13
N HIS A 657 -16.41 -20.45 21.43
CA HIS A 657 -17.42 -20.08 20.44
C HIS A 657 -18.76 -20.77 20.72
N ASN A 658 -19.85 -20.14 20.29
CA ASN A 658 -21.16 -20.77 20.24
C ASN A 658 -21.30 -21.68 19.01
N GLU A 659 -22.43 -22.41 18.92
CA GLU A 659 -22.74 -23.32 17.80
C GLU A 659 -22.73 -22.63 16.42
N GLN A 660 -22.89 -21.31 16.38
CA GLN A 660 -22.93 -20.47 15.18
C GLN A 660 -21.54 -19.94 14.77
N ARG A 661 -20.46 -20.42 15.41
CA ARG A 661 -19.06 -19.93 15.25
C ARG A 661 -18.89 -18.44 15.59
N GLN A 662 -19.73 -17.87 16.42
CA GLN A 662 -19.49 -16.55 17.02
C GLN A 662 -18.81 -16.71 18.37
N LEU A 663 -18.09 -15.68 18.84
CA LEU A 663 -17.52 -15.65 20.19
C LEU A 663 -18.59 -15.95 21.26
N LEU A 664 -18.21 -16.71 22.30
CA LEU A 664 -19.10 -17.05 23.40
C LEU A 664 -19.42 -15.85 24.31
N ASP A 665 -18.51 -14.88 24.44
CA ASP A 665 -18.79 -13.63 25.14
C ASP A 665 -19.41 -12.59 24.21
N PRO A 666 -20.61 -12.06 24.52
CA PRO A 666 -21.32 -11.14 23.64
C PRO A 666 -20.73 -9.73 23.60
N ILE A 667 -19.97 -9.28 24.62
CA ILE A 667 -19.35 -7.94 24.60
C ILE A 667 -18.07 -7.98 23.78
N VAL A 668 -17.21 -8.97 24.00
CA VAL A 668 -16.01 -9.15 23.17
C VAL A 668 -16.40 -9.51 21.74
N GLY A 669 -17.42 -10.36 21.54
CA GLY A 669 -17.99 -10.69 20.24
C GLY A 669 -18.58 -9.49 19.49
N PHE A 670 -19.20 -8.54 20.18
CA PHE A 670 -19.64 -7.27 19.59
C PHE A 670 -18.47 -6.43 19.04
N HIS A 671 -17.32 -6.41 19.71
CA HIS A 671 -16.15 -5.69 19.22
C HIS A 671 -15.45 -6.43 18.06
N VAL A 672 -15.24 -7.75 18.19
CA VAL A 672 -14.58 -8.56 17.16
C VAL A 672 -15.40 -8.63 15.85
N SER A 673 -16.74 -8.68 15.95
CA SER A 673 -17.62 -8.57 14.76
C SER A 673 -17.59 -7.18 14.10
N GLY A 674 -17.19 -6.14 14.83
CA GLY A 674 -16.86 -4.81 14.29
C GLY A 674 -15.44 -4.71 13.70
N GLY A 675 -14.71 -5.82 13.61
CA GLY A 675 -13.34 -5.85 13.08
C GLY A 675 -12.24 -5.57 14.10
N ALA A 676 -12.52 -5.61 15.41
CA ALA A 676 -11.49 -5.51 16.43
C ALA A 676 -10.67 -6.80 16.56
N GLU A 677 -9.36 -6.65 16.79
CA GLU A 677 -8.46 -7.72 17.22
C GLU A 677 -8.26 -7.66 18.73
N ILE A 678 -8.21 -8.82 19.40
CA ILE A 678 -7.87 -8.90 20.83
C ILE A 678 -6.35 -8.84 20.95
N ARG A 679 -5.82 -7.77 21.56
CA ARG A 679 -4.38 -7.54 21.73
C ARG A 679 -3.83 -8.18 23.01
N GLY A 680 -4.62 -8.21 24.09
CA GLY A 680 -4.17 -8.78 25.36
C GLY A 680 -5.15 -8.61 26.52
N ILE A 681 -4.69 -8.95 27.72
CA ILE A 681 -5.43 -8.79 28.98
C ILE A 681 -4.61 -7.87 29.90
N ILE A 682 -5.18 -6.75 30.30
CA ILE A 682 -4.58 -5.82 31.26
C ILE A 682 -4.99 -6.27 32.66
N ALA A 683 -4.03 -6.81 33.40
CA ALA A 683 -4.26 -7.28 34.77
C ALA A 683 -4.52 -6.10 35.72
N ASN A 684 -5.50 -6.23 36.63
CA ASN A 684 -5.82 -5.22 37.65
C ASN A 684 -6.23 -3.83 37.09
N TYR A 685 -6.70 -3.78 35.84
CA TYR A 685 -7.21 -2.58 35.18
C TYR A 685 -8.33 -1.90 35.97
N ARG A 686 -9.31 -2.67 36.47
CA ARG A 686 -10.47 -2.13 37.18
C ARG A 686 -10.84 -3.01 38.39
N PRO A 687 -10.20 -2.83 39.55
CA PRO A 687 -10.34 -3.73 40.71
C PRO A 687 -11.78 -3.99 41.19
N GLU A 688 -12.70 -3.08 40.87
CA GLU A 688 -14.13 -3.13 41.20
C GLU A 688 -14.90 -4.16 40.35
N ASP A 689 -14.35 -4.55 39.19
CA ASP A 689 -14.93 -5.55 38.28
C ASP A 689 -14.66 -6.97 38.78
N VAL A 690 -15.32 -7.34 39.88
CA VAL A 690 -15.21 -8.67 40.50
C VAL A 690 -15.68 -9.81 39.58
N GLU A 691 -16.53 -9.52 38.59
CA GLU A 691 -16.97 -10.49 37.56
C GLU A 691 -15.84 -10.86 36.58
N ASN A 692 -14.86 -9.97 36.39
CA ASN A 692 -13.67 -10.15 35.56
C ASN A 692 -12.38 -10.26 36.40
N PHE A 693 -12.47 -10.38 37.73
CA PHE A 693 -11.32 -10.35 38.67
C PHE A 693 -10.43 -9.11 38.48
N GLY A 694 -11.05 -7.98 38.12
CA GLY A 694 -10.42 -6.71 37.82
C GLY A 694 -9.59 -6.65 36.55
N MET A 695 -9.64 -7.67 35.68
CA MET A 695 -8.94 -7.69 34.39
C MET A 695 -9.73 -6.94 33.31
N GLY A 696 -9.02 -6.21 32.45
CA GLY A 696 -9.57 -5.58 31.23
C GLY A 696 -9.07 -6.27 29.97
N ILE A 697 -9.88 -6.29 28.90
CA ILE A 697 -9.53 -6.87 27.61
C ILE A 697 -9.11 -5.75 26.65
N LEU A 698 -7.84 -5.71 26.25
CA LEU A 698 -7.35 -4.73 25.28
C LEU A 698 -7.75 -5.17 23.87
N ILE A 699 -8.47 -4.31 23.17
CA ILE A 699 -8.92 -4.48 21.78
C ILE A 699 -8.43 -3.33 20.90
N GLU A 700 -8.13 -3.63 19.64
CA GLU A 700 -7.72 -2.63 18.63
C GLU A 700 -8.47 -2.83 17.31
N TYR A 701 -8.94 -1.74 16.72
CA TYR A 701 -9.46 -1.67 15.36
C TYR A 701 -8.40 -1.03 14.46
N ASN A 702 -7.85 -1.82 13.54
CA ASN A 702 -6.89 -1.35 12.55
C ASN A 702 -7.62 -0.58 11.44
N LEU A 703 -7.64 0.76 11.57
CA LEU A 703 -8.29 1.68 10.62
C LEU A 703 -7.72 1.58 9.18
N ARG A 704 -6.48 1.08 9.02
CA ARG A 704 -5.84 0.93 7.71
C ARG A 704 -6.31 -0.31 6.94
N ASP A 705 -7.01 -1.25 7.59
CA ASP A 705 -7.53 -2.50 6.99
C ASP A 705 -9.05 -2.72 7.17
N SER A 706 -9.70 -1.99 8.08
CA SER A 706 -11.16 -2.02 8.25
C SER A 706 -11.94 -1.23 7.18
N ALA A 707 -11.26 -0.40 6.38
CA ALA A 707 -11.88 0.55 5.46
C ALA A 707 -12.34 -0.01 4.10
N LEU A 708 -12.10 -1.30 3.79
CA LEU A 708 -12.33 -1.87 2.44
C LEU A 708 -12.94 -3.29 2.40
N HIS A 709 -13.40 -3.86 3.51
CA HIS A 709 -13.98 -5.21 3.56
C HIS A 709 -15.39 -5.24 4.19
N PRO A 710 -16.38 -5.95 3.59
CA PRO A 710 -17.71 -6.08 4.18
C PRO A 710 -17.69 -6.75 5.57
N LEU A 711 -18.24 -6.05 6.56
CA LEU A 711 -18.36 -6.50 7.97
C LEU A 711 -19.37 -7.65 8.20
N ARG A 712 -19.60 -8.51 7.20
CA ARG A 712 -20.58 -9.62 7.28
C ARG A 712 -20.01 -11.01 6.94
N ASP A 713 -18.89 -11.11 6.22
CA ASP A 713 -18.35 -12.40 5.72
C ASP A 713 -17.10 -12.91 6.47
N ARG A 714 -16.66 -12.24 7.54
CA ARG A 714 -15.51 -12.69 8.35
C ARG A 714 -15.92 -13.76 9.37
N GLN A 715 -15.54 -15.02 9.13
CA GLN A 715 -15.50 -16.03 10.21
C GLN A 715 -14.30 -15.74 11.14
N PRO A 716 -14.44 -15.88 12.47
CA PRO A 716 -13.35 -15.61 13.39
C PRO A 716 -12.23 -16.67 13.31
N LEU A 717 -10.99 -16.19 13.23
CA LEU A 717 -9.78 -17.00 13.36
C LEU A 717 -9.24 -16.86 14.78
N TYR A 718 -9.06 -18.00 15.47
CA TYR A 718 -8.44 -18.04 16.79
C TYR A 718 -7.20 -18.91 16.81
N THR A 719 -6.04 -18.28 16.95
CA THR A 719 -4.78 -18.95 17.26
C THR A 719 -4.75 -19.34 18.73
N ASN A 720 -4.36 -20.59 19.00
CA ASN A 720 -4.49 -21.17 20.34
C ASN A 720 -3.12 -21.47 20.96
N SER A 721 -2.50 -20.46 21.57
CA SER A 721 -1.38 -20.64 22.49
C SER A 721 -1.90 -21.01 23.89
N ALA A 722 -1.30 -22.04 24.48
CA ALA A 722 -1.53 -22.47 25.86
C ALA A 722 -0.24 -22.33 26.67
N ILE A 723 -0.36 -22.06 27.97
CA ILE A 723 0.78 -21.78 28.86
C ILE A 723 1.06 -23.01 29.72
N SER A 724 2.33 -23.43 29.82
CA SER A 724 2.82 -24.27 30.92
C SER A 724 3.87 -23.53 31.75
N SER A 725 3.84 -23.74 33.05
CA SER A 725 4.45 -22.90 34.08
C SER A 725 5.99 -22.93 34.17
N SER A 726 6.63 -21.75 34.14
CA SER A 726 7.82 -21.42 34.94
C SER A 726 7.97 -19.90 35.10
N VAL A 727 8.63 -19.45 36.18
CA VAL A 727 8.63 -18.06 36.67
C VAL A 727 9.95 -17.77 37.40
N PRO A 728 10.60 -16.58 37.29
CA PRO A 728 10.66 -15.66 36.16
C PRO A 728 12.11 -15.22 35.79
N THR A 729 12.32 -14.73 34.58
CA THR A 729 13.49 -13.89 34.25
C THR A 729 13.08 -12.75 33.32
N LEU A 730 13.73 -11.59 33.47
CA LEU A 730 13.31 -10.34 32.81
C LEU A 730 13.32 -10.46 31.27
N PRO A 731 12.26 -10.02 30.57
CA PRO A 731 12.25 -10.03 29.11
C PRO A 731 13.20 -8.96 28.56
N ALA A 732 14.06 -9.37 27.63
CA ALA A 732 14.79 -8.44 26.75
C ALA A 732 13.86 -7.94 25.61
N THR A 733 14.29 -6.88 24.92
CA THR A 733 13.47 -6.09 23.99
C THR A 733 12.88 -6.89 22.80
N SER A 734 11.77 -6.34 22.29
CA SER A 734 10.92 -6.86 21.23
C SER A 734 11.63 -7.05 19.88
N ALA A 735 11.36 -8.17 19.20
CA ALA A 735 11.75 -8.41 17.81
C ALA A 735 10.68 -9.25 17.07
N THR A 736 9.49 -8.67 16.85
CA THR A 736 8.32 -9.36 16.24
C THR A 736 7.59 -8.52 15.18
N LYS A 737 8.33 -7.87 14.29
CA LYS A 737 7.84 -7.37 13.00
C LYS A 737 8.93 -7.52 11.94
N GLU A 738 8.88 -8.57 11.09
CA GLU A 738 9.46 -8.51 9.74
C GLU A 738 9.28 -9.79 8.89
N ASN A 739 8.68 -9.67 7.71
CA ASN A 739 9.31 -9.89 6.39
C ASN A 739 8.25 -10.03 5.27
N GLU A 740 7.59 -8.93 4.94
CA GLU A 740 6.99 -8.80 3.61
C GLU A 740 8.13 -8.59 2.60
N THR A 741 8.18 -9.38 1.52
CA THR A 741 9.19 -9.10 0.47
C THR A 741 8.88 -7.75 -0.18
N VAL A 742 9.92 -7.01 -0.59
CA VAL A 742 9.75 -5.75 -1.35
C VAL A 742 8.77 -5.90 -2.52
N ALA A 743 8.76 -7.06 -3.20
CA ALA A 743 7.81 -7.38 -4.25
C ALA A 743 6.34 -7.50 -3.78
N ALA A 744 6.11 -8.18 -2.64
CA ALA A 744 4.79 -8.31 -2.05
C ALA A 744 4.29 -7.00 -1.44
N LEU A 745 5.17 -6.29 -0.73
CA LEU A 745 4.93 -5.02 -0.08
C LEU A 745 4.61 -3.92 -1.10
N VAL A 746 5.42 -3.75 -2.14
CA VAL A 746 5.12 -2.83 -3.24
C VAL A 746 3.80 -3.17 -3.91
N LYS A 747 3.54 -4.46 -4.18
CA LYS A 747 2.27 -4.91 -4.74
C LYS A 747 1.10 -4.60 -3.81
N GLU A 748 1.22 -4.79 -2.50
CA GLU A 748 0.17 -4.42 -1.54
C GLU A 748 -0.06 -2.91 -1.56
N CYS A 749 0.99 -2.09 -1.45
CA CYS A 749 0.87 -0.63 -1.48
C CYS A 749 0.17 -0.13 -2.76
N ILE A 750 0.52 -0.69 -3.93
CA ILE A 750 -0.17 -0.40 -5.19
C ILE A 750 -1.64 -0.85 -5.13
N LEU A 751 -1.93 -2.08 -4.69
CA LEU A 751 -3.31 -2.60 -4.60
C LEU A 751 -4.17 -1.89 -3.54
N LYS A 752 -3.56 -1.29 -2.51
CA LYS A 752 -4.20 -0.51 -1.45
C LYS A 752 -4.58 0.88 -1.95
N VAL A 753 -3.68 1.53 -2.69
CA VAL A 753 -3.91 2.78 -3.42
C VAL A 753 -4.94 2.62 -4.55
N MET A 754 -4.87 1.53 -5.31
CA MET A 754 -5.90 1.20 -6.30
C MET A 754 -7.25 0.96 -5.60
N GLY A 755 -7.24 0.31 -4.43
CA GLY A 755 -8.44 -0.09 -3.70
C GLY A 755 -9.09 -1.33 -4.32
N SER A 756 -9.85 -2.06 -3.51
CA SER A 756 -10.38 -3.42 -3.80
C SER A 756 -10.97 -3.60 -5.20
N GLN A 757 -11.68 -2.60 -5.72
CA GLN A 757 -12.44 -2.69 -6.96
C GLN A 757 -11.61 -2.39 -8.22
N ARG A 758 -10.50 -1.63 -8.11
CA ARG A 758 -9.54 -1.40 -9.22
C ARG A 758 -8.46 -2.48 -9.31
N GLN A 759 -8.36 -3.40 -8.34
CA GLN A 759 -7.31 -4.44 -8.31
C GLN A 759 -7.26 -5.33 -9.56
N ALA A 760 -8.39 -5.52 -10.26
CA ALA A 760 -8.46 -6.27 -11.52
C ALA A 760 -7.68 -5.62 -12.68
N ALA A 761 -7.30 -4.34 -12.57
CA ALA A 761 -6.46 -3.63 -13.53
C ALA A 761 -4.95 -3.69 -13.18
N TYR A 762 -4.56 -4.37 -12.10
CA TYR A 762 -3.15 -4.53 -11.73
C TYR A 762 -2.42 -5.45 -12.72
N ALA A 763 -1.43 -4.92 -13.43
CA ALA A 763 -0.54 -5.67 -14.31
C ALA A 763 0.93 -5.24 -14.08
N PRO A 764 1.86 -6.17 -13.77
CA PRO A 764 3.22 -5.82 -13.32
C PRO A 764 4.03 -4.92 -14.28
N GLU A 765 3.85 -5.11 -15.58
CA GLU A 765 4.56 -4.35 -16.63
C GLU A 765 3.76 -3.16 -17.20
N GLN A 766 2.54 -2.94 -16.71
CA GLN A 766 1.71 -1.82 -17.15
C GLN A 766 2.09 -0.57 -16.35
N LYS A 767 2.08 0.61 -16.99
CA LYS A 767 2.38 1.84 -16.27
C LYS A 767 1.31 2.10 -15.22
N LEU A 768 1.72 2.66 -14.09
CA LEU A 768 0.81 3.06 -13.00
C LEU A 768 -0.30 3.99 -13.51
N LEU A 769 0.04 4.87 -14.47
CA LEU A 769 -0.91 5.78 -15.12
C LEU A 769 -1.94 5.02 -15.97
N ASP A 770 -1.46 4.04 -16.74
CA ASP A 770 -2.27 3.18 -17.61
C ASP A 770 -3.14 2.21 -16.79
N MET A 771 -2.80 1.96 -15.52
CA MET A 771 -3.62 1.25 -14.53
C MET A 771 -4.59 2.17 -13.76
N GLY A 772 -4.58 3.49 -14.04
CA GLY A 772 -5.49 4.46 -13.43
C GLY A 772 -5.06 5.05 -12.09
N LEU A 773 -3.75 5.16 -11.81
CA LEU A 773 -3.20 5.98 -10.72
C LEU A 773 -2.86 7.40 -11.24
N ASP A 774 -3.27 8.44 -10.52
CA ASP A 774 -3.09 9.86 -10.89
C ASP A 774 -1.89 10.52 -10.19
N SER A 775 -1.97 11.81 -9.82
CA SER A 775 -0.95 12.46 -8.98
C SER A 775 -1.10 12.10 -7.51
N LEU A 776 -2.34 12.07 -7.01
CA LEU A 776 -2.64 11.80 -5.60
C LEU A 776 -2.38 10.33 -5.25
N ASP A 777 -2.84 9.38 -6.09
CA ASP A 777 -2.60 7.95 -5.92
C ASP A 777 -1.09 7.64 -5.95
N LEU A 778 -0.31 8.31 -6.81
CA LEU A 778 1.15 8.13 -6.81
C LEU A 778 1.85 8.78 -5.61
N LEU A 779 1.34 9.88 -5.05
CA LEU A 779 1.92 10.53 -3.87
C LEU A 779 1.60 9.75 -2.58
N GLU A 780 0.41 9.14 -2.55
CA GLU A 780 -0.02 8.14 -1.57
C GLU A 780 0.81 6.86 -1.67
N LEU A 781 1.01 6.35 -2.88
CA LEU A 781 1.93 5.24 -3.14
C LEU A 781 3.36 5.59 -2.73
N GLN A 782 3.81 6.83 -2.95
CA GLN A 782 5.13 7.29 -2.49
C GLN A 782 5.25 7.08 -0.99
N THR A 783 4.29 7.60 -0.22
CA THR A 783 4.38 7.57 1.23
C THR A 783 4.13 6.18 1.82
N LEU A 784 3.26 5.37 1.22
CA LEU A 784 3.13 3.96 1.62
C LEU A 784 4.45 3.22 1.49
N LEU A 785 5.19 3.44 0.41
CA LEU A 785 6.48 2.80 0.18
C LEU A 785 7.56 3.39 1.11
N GLU A 786 7.57 4.69 1.34
CA GLU A 786 8.44 5.35 2.33
C GLU A 786 8.19 4.83 3.77
N GLU A 787 6.93 4.79 4.22
CA GLU A 787 6.53 4.28 5.55
C GLU A 787 6.83 2.78 5.71
N ARG A 788 6.53 1.95 4.71
CA ARG A 788 6.68 0.49 4.82
C ARG A 788 8.09 -0.03 4.53
N LEU A 789 8.92 0.70 3.77
CA LEU A 789 10.30 0.31 3.47
C LEU A 789 11.35 1.10 4.28
N GLY A 790 10.95 2.14 5.01
CA GLY A 790 11.86 2.95 5.84
C GLY A 790 12.77 3.90 5.04
N VAL A 791 12.30 4.34 3.87
CA VAL A 791 13.07 5.03 2.82
C VAL A 791 12.52 6.43 2.56
N ASN A 792 13.28 7.30 1.89
CA ASN A 792 12.81 8.60 1.41
C ASN A 792 12.94 8.67 -0.11
N LEU A 793 11.81 8.67 -0.82
CA LEU A 793 11.81 8.63 -2.27
C LEU A 793 12.03 10.02 -2.85
N SER A 794 12.97 10.13 -3.78
CA SER A 794 13.03 11.32 -4.62
C SER A 794 11.70 11.47 -5.37
N GLY A 795 11.15 12.66 -5.43
CA GLY A 795 9.91 12.88 -6.16
C GLY A 795 10.01 12.62 -7.68
N THR A 796 11.15 12.19 -8.25
CA THR A 796 11.27 11.68 -9.64
C THR A 796 10.97 10.19 -9.79
N PHE A 797 10.83 9.49 -8.67
CA PHE A 797 10.82 8.03 -8.60
C PHE A 797 9.88 7.31 -9.58
N PHE A 798 8.57 7.63 -9.57
CA PHE A 798 7.55 6.94 -10.38
C PHE A 798 7.58 7.24 -11.89
N LEU A 799 8.64 7.86 -12.40
CA LEU A 799 8.89 7.90 -13.84
C LEU A 799 9.96 6.93 -14.27
N GLN A 800 11.12 7.04 -13.64
CA GLN A 800 12.21 6.10 -13.77
C GLN A 800 11.70 4.67 -13.47
N ASN A 801 10.70 4.59 -12.58
CA ASN A 801 10.07 3.38 -12.12
C ASN A 801 8.54 3.49 -12.27
N ASN A 802 8.08 3.64 -13.52
CA ASN A 802 6.66 3.90 -13.83
C ASN A 802 5.75 2.66 -13.90
N THR A 803 6.28 1.45 -13.70
CA THR A 803 5.51 0.19 -13.60
C THR A 803 5.70 -0.47 -12.22
N PRO A 804 4.78 -1.33 -11.75
CA PRO A 804 4.99 -2.13 -10.54
C PRO A 804 6.32 -2.89 -10.53
N THR A 805 6.67 -3.57 -11.62
CA THR A 805 7.95 -4.28 -11.74
C THR A 805 9.13 -3.33 -11.60
N ALA A 806 9.09 -2.14 -12.21
CA ALA A 806 10.17 -1.17 -12.07
C ALA A 806 10.28 -0.58 -10.65
N ILE A 807 9.16 -0.35 -9.94
CA ILE A 807 9.18 0.05 -8.51
C ILE A 807 9.85 -1.06 -7.67
N ILE A 808 9.46 -2.32 -7.89
CA ILE A 808 10.01 -3.49 -7.19
C ILE A 808 11.52 -3.60 -7.47
N THR A 809 11.91 -3.51 -8.74
CA THR A 809 13.31 -3.55 -9.17
C THR A 809 14.10 -2.37 -8.61
N TYR A 810 13.57 -1.16 -8.55
CA TYR A 810 14.27 -0.02 -7.93
C TYR A 810 14.50 -0.22 -6.44
N PHE A 811 13.49 -0.67 -5.68
CA PHE A 811 13.71 -0.86 -4.26
C PHE A 811 14.63 -2.05 -3.98
N GLN A 812 14.55 -3.12 -4.77
CA GLN A 812 15.60 -4.14 -4.82
C GLN A 812 16.96 -3.54 -5.19
N ASN A 813 17.02 -2.52 -6.05
CA ASN A 813 18.21 -1.79 -6.50
C ASN A 813 18.67 -0.62 -5.58
N GLN A 814 17.91 -0.23 -4.55
CA GLN A 814 18.23 0.88 -3.62
C GLN A 814 18.45 0.41 -2.17
N VAL A 815 17.73 -0.64 -1.76
CA VAL A 815 18.23 -1.69 -0.84
C VAL A 815 19.41 -2.47 -1.50
N VAL A 816 19.80 -2.02 -2.70
CA VAL A 816 21.06 -2.03 -3.46
C VAL A 816 22.30 -1.26 -2.93
N GLN A 817 22.06 -0.11 -2.28
CA GLN A 817 23.01 1.03 -2.28
C GLN A 817 23.28 1.67 -0.91
N GLU A 818 22.27 1.91 -0.06
CA GLU A 818 22.45 2.67 1.21
C GLU A 818 23.43 2.01 2.21
N LYS A 819 23.72 0.72 1.99
CA LYS A 819 24.89 -0.03 2.47
C LYS A 819 26.18 0.78 2.53
N GLN A 820 26.47 1.50 1.45
CA GLN A 820 27.83 1.90 1.12
C GLN A 820 28.30 3.23 1.77
N SER A 821 27.45 3.94 2.54
CA SER A 821 27.80 5.26 3.08
C SER A 821 27.15 5.62 4.44
N GLY A 822 27.97 5.75 5.50
CA GLY A 822 27.71 6.71 6.60
C GLY A 822 27.56 6.19 8.04
N LEU A 823 28.68 6.06 8.76
CA LEU A 823 28.74 6.43 10.20
C LEU A 823 29.33 7.86 10.27
N ALA A 824 29.27 8.68 11.33
CA ALA A 824 28.76 8.59 12.72
C ALA A 824 28.30 10.04 13.12
N SER A 825 27.97 10.51 14.34
CA SER A 825 27.90 10.05 15.76
C SER A 825 27.20 11.21 16.56
N PRO A 826 27.11 11.27 17.92
CA PRO A 826 27.38 10.26 18.96
C PRO A 826 26.28 10.11 20.05
N VAL A 827 26.15 8.88 20.62
CA VAL A 827 25.88 8.57 22.06
C VAL A 827 24.56 9.09 22.69
N ASP A 828 23.68 8.29 23.33
CA ASP A 828 23.83 6.97 24.00
C ASP A 828 22.50 6.14 24.01
N SER A 829 22.51 4.96 24.66
CA SER A 829 21.37 4.17 25.17
C SER A 829 20.58 3.20 24.25
N ALA A 830 21.31 2.22 23.70
CA ALA A 830 21.02 0.77 23.74
C ALA A 830 19.68 0.13 23.21
N ASN A 831 19.88 -0.81 22.27
CA ASN A 831 19.15 -2.09 22.09
C ASN A 831 17.80 -2.15 21.34
N GLU A 832 17.79 -1.63 20.12
CA GLU A 832 17.10 -2.28 18.98
C GLU A 832 18.15 -2.90 18.04
N VAL A 833 17.91 -4.09 17.49
CA VAL A 833 18.84 -4.77 16.56
C VAL A 833 18.30 -4.64 15.13
N ASN A 834 19.04 -3.91 14.30
CA ASN A 834 18.55 -3.33 13.07
C ASN A 834 18.62 -4.32 11.88
N THR A 835 17.54 -4.39 11.09
CA THR A 835 17.32 -5.37 10.01
C THR A 835 17.59 -4.81 8.62
N LEU A 836 17.34 -3.52 8.40
CA LEU A 836 17.92 -2.76 7.29
C LEU A 836 19.45 -2.88 7.31
N GLU A 837 20.07 -3.00 8.50
CA GLU A 837 21.51 -3.26 8.63
C GLU A 837 21.98 -4.65 8.15
N ASN A 838 21.08 -5.61 7.90
CA ASN A 838 21.44 -6.89 7.28
C ASN A 838 21.35 -6.85 5.75
N VAL A 839 20.19 -6.55 5.16
CA VAL A 839 19.96 -6.75 3.70
C VAL A 839 20.97 -5.98 2.85
N VAL A 840 21.01 -4.65 2.99
CA VAL A 840 21.82 -3.79 2.12
C VAL A 840 23.34 -3.85 2.43
N ASN A 841 23.78 -4.74 3.33
CA ASN A 841 25.21 -5.08 3.49
C ASN A 841 25.66 -6.09 2.43
N GLN A 842 24.72 -6.82 1.82
CA GLN A 842 25.00 -7.81 0.78
C GLN A 842 25.56 -7.19 -0.51
N GLN A 843 25.47 -5.88 -0.75
CA GLN A 843 26.12 -5.24 -1.91
C GLN A 843 27.52 -4.68 -1.66
N LYS A 844 28.04 -4.90 -0.45
CA LYS A 844 29.49 -4.83 -0.22
C LYS A 844 30.18 -6.17 -0.53
N ILE A 845 29.41 -7.25 -0.72
CA ILE A 845 29.94 -8.54 -1.17
C ILE A 845 30.27 -8.42 -2.67
N PRO A 846 31.54 -8.59 -3.10
CA PRO A 846 31.96 -8.18 -4.44
C PRO A 846 31.18 -8.83 -5.58
N GLN A 847 30.87 -10.12 -5.46
CA GLN A 847 30.18 -10.90 -6.50
C GLN A 847 28.68 -10.59 -6.67
N VAL A 848 28.05 -9.83 -5.77
CA VAL A 848 26.60 -9.60 -5.81
C VAL A 848 26.24 -8.60 -6.91
N THR A 849 25.18 -8.91 -7.67
CA THR A 849 24.66 -8.11 -8.81
C THR A 849 25.63 -7.83 -9.97
N ARG A 850 26.77 -8.53 -10.04
CA ARG A 850 27.77 -8.35 -11.11
C ARG A 850 27.41 -9.09 -12.39
N VAL A 851 27.99 -8.65 -13.51
CA VAL A 851 27.78 -9.23 -14.84
C VAL A 851 28.91 -10.21 -15.17
N VAL A 852 28.55 -11.45 -15.49
CA VAL A 852 29.46 -12.42 -16.14
C VAL A 852 29.57 -12.05 -17.63
N THR A 853 30.77 -11.81 -18.12
CA THR A 853 31.02 -11.51 -19.55
C THR A 853 31.53 -12.72 -20.33
N GLU A 854 32.29 -13.61 -19.70
CA GLU A 854 32.84 -14.83 -20.33
C GLU A 854 32.83 -16.02 -19.36
N GLN A 855 32.87 -17.25 -19.88
CA GLN A 855 33.06 -18.48 -19.11
C GLN A 855 34.15 -19.34 -19.78
N GLN A 856 35.15 -19.79 -19.01
CA GLN A 856 36.19 -20.71 -19.46
C GLN A 856 36.35 -21.83 -18.42
N GLY A 857 35.93 -23.04 -18.79
CA GLY A 857 35.83 -24.13 -17.81
C GLY A 857 34.87 -23.77 -16.68
N ARG A 858 35.24 -24.09 -15.44
CA ARG A 858 34.51 -23.69 -14.23
C ARG A 858 34.95 -22.34 -13.65
N LYS A 859 35.43 -21.45 -14.52
CA LYS A 859 35.74 -20.06 -14.19
C LYS A 859 34.89 -19.11 -15.03
N VAL A 860 34.50 -18.00 -14.43
CA VAL A 860 33.73 -16.92 -15.04
C VAL A 860 34.48 -15.60 -14.95
N LEU A 861 34.41 -14.80 -16.01
CA LEU A 861 34.97 -13.45 -16.06
C LEU A 861 33.89 -12.46 -15.61
N ILE A 862 34.19 -11.71 -14.56
CA ILE A 862 33.29 -10.72 -13.95
C ILE A 862 34.10 -9.46 -13.68
N ASP A 863 33.69 -8.31 -14.24
CA ASP A 863 34.37 -7.02 -14.09
C ASP A 863 35.89 -7.06 -14.40
N GLY A 864 36.32 -7.96 -15.30
CA GLY A 864 37.72 -8.19 -15.65
C GLY A 864 38.50 -9.16 -14.73
N HIS A 865 37.84 -9.72 -13.71
CA HIS A 865 38.40 -10.69 -12.77
C HIS A 865 37.90 -12.12 -13.06
N TRP A 866 38.80 -13.12 -13.09
CA TRP A 866 38.46 -14.52 -13.30
C TRP A 866 38.21 -15.25 -11.97
N ALA A 867 36.95 -15.56 -11.66
CA ALA A 867 36.54 -16.26 -10.45
C ALA A 867 36.15 -17.73 -10.74
N ILE A 868 36.56 -18.66 -9.87
CA ILE A 868 36.15 -20.07 -9.87
C ILE A 868 34.71 -20.17 -9.36
N ASP A 869 33.80 -20.73 -10.16
CA ASP A 869 32.38 -20.82 -9.84
C ASP A 869 32.05 -22.06 -9.01
N PHE A 870 31.96 -21.83 -7.69
CA PHE A 870 31.38 -22.72 -6.67
C PHE A 870 29.95 -22.29 -6.26
N ALA A 871 29.26 -21.48 -7.05
CA ALA A 871 27.87 -21.08 -6.81
C ALA A 871 26.87 -21.90 -7.65
N SER A 872 27.26 -22.36 -8.84
CA SER A 872 26.39 -23.17 -9.72
C SER A 872 26.13 -24.58 -9.18
N CYS A 873 24.86 -24.94 -9.08
CA CYS A 873 24.39 -26.29 -8.74
C CYS A 873 24.45 -27.29 -9.91
N ASN A 874 25.26 -27.05 -10.95
CA ASN A 874 25.45 -28.01 -12.05
C ASN A 874 26.41 -29.14 -11.67
N TYR A 875 25.97 -30.02 -10.78
CA TYR A 875 26.83 -31.02 -10.16
C TYR A 875 27.55 -31.96 -11.14
N LEU A 876 26.94 -32.38 -12.26
CA LEU A 876 27.61 -33.24 -13.25
C LEU A 876 28.44 -32.46 -14.30
N GLY A 877 28.44 -31.13 -14.29
CA GLY A 877 29.26 -30.30 -15.19
C GLY A 877 28.82 -30.30 -16.66
N LEU A 878 27.57 -30.64 -16.92
CA LEU A 878 27.04 -30.90 -18.27
C LEU A 878 26.80 -29.63 -19.13
N ASP A 879 26.93 -28.42 -18.56
CA ASP A 879 26.89 -27.14 -19.29
C ASP A 879 28.06 -27.02 -20.27
N LEU A 880 29.19 -27.63 -19.91
CA LEU A 880 30.43 -27.55 -20.68
C LEU A 880 30.65 -28.73 -21.64
N HIS A 881 29.93 -29.83 -21.43
CA HIS A 881 30.23 -31.13 -22.02
C HIS A 881 30.02 -31.17 -23.55
N PRO A 882 31.02 -31.60 -24.36
CA PRO A 882 30.94 -31.54 -25.83
C PRO A 882 29.70 -32.23 -26.42
N LYS A 883 29.44 -33.49 -26.04
CA LYS A 883 28.26 -34.26 -26.52
C LYS A 883 26.91 -33.55 -26.25
N VAL A 884 26.83 -32.72 -25.20
CA VAL A 884 25.60 -32.01 -24.82
C VAL A 884 25.41 -30.76 -25.69
N LYS A 885 26.51 -30.03 -25.97
CA LYS A 885 26.51 -28.88 -26.89
C LYS A 885 26.25 -29.31 -28.34
N GLU A 886 26.87 -30.39 -28.77
CA GLU A 886 26.77 -30.94 -30.13
C GLU A 886 25.36 -31.47 -30.46
N ALA A 887 24.58 -31.90 -29.45
CA ALA A 887 23.21 -32.36 -29.64
C ALA A 887 22.19 -31.25 -29.94
N ILE A 888 22.51 -29.98 -29.65
CA ILE A 888 21.56 -28.87 -29.77
C ILE A 888 21.28 -28.50 -31.24
N PRO A 889 22.27 -28.21 -32.12
CA PRO A 889 21.98 -27.78 -33.49
C PRO A 889 21.14 -28.76 -34.33
N PRO A 890 21.37 -30.10 -34.30
CA PRO A 890 20.52 -31.05 -35.02
C PRO A 890 19.07 -31.08 -34.54
N ALA A 891 18.82 -30.82 -33.26
CA ALA A 891 17.47 -30.73 -32.71
C ALA A 891 16.78 -29.43 -33.14
N LEU A 892 17.52 -28.31 -33.18
CA LEU A 892 17.02 -27.02 -33.69
C LEU A 892 16.65 -27.09 -35.18
N GLU A 893 17.42 -27.80 -36.00
CA GLU A 893 17.10 -28.05 -37.41
C GLU A 893 15.83 -28.90 -37.57
N LYS A 894 15.64 -29.92 -36.72
CA LYS A 894 14.49 -30.85 -36.77
C LYS A 894 13.17 -30.23 -36.26
N TRP A 895 13.23 -29.34 -35.25
CA TRP A 895 12.05 -28.87 -34.51
C TRP A 895 11.91 -27.34 -34.40
N GLY A 896 12.86 -26.56 -34.94
CA GLY A 896 12.95 -25.13 -34.71
C GLY A 896 13.48 -24.76 -33.31
N VAL A 897 13.44 -23.48 -32.96
CA VAL A 897 13.91 -22.99 -31.63
C VAL A 897 12.94 -23.30 -30.49
N HIS A 898 11.64 -23.25 -30.78
CA HIS A 898 10.56 -23.35 -29.80
C HIS A 898 9.28 -23.87 -30.46
N PRO A 899 8.61 -24.91 -29.92
CA PRO A 899 7.33 -25.37 -30.43
C PRO A 899 6.22 -24.45 -29.88
N SER A 900 5.78 -23.46 -30.66
CA SER A 900 4.86 -22.41 -30.21
C SER A 900 3.38 -22.85 -30.11
N TRP A 901 3.13 -24.07 -29.64
CA TRP A 901 1.80 -24.64 -29.38
C TRP A 901 1.80 -25.51 -28.12
N THR A 902 0.63 -25.69 -27.49
CA THR A 902 0.52 -26.50 -26.26
C THR A 902 0.65 -28.00 -26.54
N ARG A 903 1.30 -28.73 -25.63
CA ARG A 903 1.43 -30.21 -25.70
C ARG A 903 0.07 -30.93 -25.72
N LEU A 904 -1.00 -30.27 -25.25
CA LEU A 904 -2.38 -30.79 -25.33
C LEU A 904 -2.90 -30.89 -26.77
N VAL A 905 -2.44 -30.02 -27.68
CA VAL A 905 -2.83 -30.04 -29.10
C VAL A 905 -1.92 -30.97 -29.90
N ALA A 906 -0.61 -30.88 -29.69
CA ALA A 906 0.36 -31.82 -30.24
C ALA A 906 1.64 -31.81 -29.39
N SER A 907 2.08 -32.98 -28.91
CA SER A 907 3.36 -33.12 -28.19
C SER A 907 4.48 -33.39 -29.20
N PRO A 908 5.52 -32.53 -29.33
CA PRO A 908 6.70 -32.84 -30.15
C PRO A 908 7.39 -34.10 -29.65
N ALA A 909 7.77 -35.02 -30.55
CA ALA A 909 8.23 -36.36 -30.15
C ALA A 909 9.45 -36.36 -29.21
N ILE A 910 10.31 -35.33 -29.29
CA ILE A 910 11.45 -35.11 -28.37
C ILE A 910 11.04 -35.01 -26.88
N TYR A 911 9.79 -34.66 -26.58
CA TYR A 911 9.24 -34.77 -25.21
C TYR A 911 8.98 -36.21 -24.79
N GLU A 912 8.38 -37.02 -25.66
CA GLU A 912 8.07 -38.41 -25.35
C GLU A 912 9.38 -39.25 -25.33
N GLU A 913 10.35 -38.93 -26.20
CA GLU A 913 11.73 -39.46 -26.17
C GLU A 913 12.41 -39.17 -24.80
N LEU A 914 12.24 -37.96 -24.26
CA LEU A 914 12.78 -37.56 -22.95
C LEU A 914 12.03 -38.22 -21.78
N GLU A 915 10.70 -38.32 -21.86
CA GLU A 915 9.88 -39.03 -20.87
C GLU A 915 10.24 -40.53 -20.81
N GLU A 916 10.49 -41.17 -21.96
CA GLU A 916 10.89 -42.57 -22.03
C GLU A 916 12.27 -42.83 -21.40
N GLU A 917 13.29 -42.01 -21.71
CA GLU A 917 14.63 -42.19 -21.13
C GLU A 917 14.70 -41.83 -19.63
N LEU A 918 13.88 -40.90 -19.15
CA LEU A 918 13.70 -40.62 -17.71
C LEU A 918 13.01 -41.80 -17.00
N ALA A 919 11.91 -42.32 -17.55
CA ALA A 919 11.20 -43.46 -16.99
C ALA A 919 12.11 -44.70 -16.86
N LYS A 920 12.91 -45.00 -17.89
CA LYS A 920 13.94 -46.05 -17.89
C LYS A 920 15.02 -45.86 -16.81
N LEU A 921 15.46 -44.62 -16.56
CA LEU A 921 16.49 -44.32 -15.55
C LEU A 921 15.95 -44.52 -14.12
N LEU A 922 14.70 -44.11 -13.89
CA LEU A 922 14.02 -44.20 -12.59
C LEU A 922 13.47 -45.59 -12.27
N GLY A 923 13.19 -46.41 -13.29
CA GLY A 923 12.53 -47.72 -13.14
C GLY A 923 11.00 -47.64 -13.00
N VAL A 924 10.38 -46.53 -13.45
CA VAL A 924 8.93 -46.29 -13.33
C VAL A 924 8.18 -46.53 -14.65
N PRO A 925 6.86 -46.80 -14.63
CA PRO A 925 6.09 -47.04 -15.86
C PRO A 925 6.06 -45.85 -16.83
N ASP A 926 5.98 -44.62 -16.31
CA ASP A 926 5.97 -43.39 -17.11
C ASP A 926 6.32 -42.14 -16.26
N VAL A 927 6.64 -41.02 -16.92
CA VAL A 927 6.79 -39.69 -16.31
C VAL A 927 6.14 -38.60 -17.18
N LEU A 928 5.94 -37.41 -16.64
CA LEU A 928 5.48 -36.23 -17.38
C LEU A 928 6.45 -35.05 -17.21
N VAL A 929 6.92 -34.49 -18.31
CA VAL A 929 7.86 -33.35 -18.34
C VAL A 929 7.14 -31.99 -18.39
N PHE A 930 7.58 -31.09 -17.53
CA PHE A 930 7.20 -29.68 -17.41
C PHE A 930 8.43 -28.77 -17.66
N PRO A 931 8.27 -27.46 -17.92
CA PRO A 931 9.41 -26.58 -18.17
C PRO A 931 10.26 -26.29 -16.92
N ALA A 932 9.66 -26.25 -15.73
CA ALA A 932 10.36 -26.00 -14.46
C ALA A 932 9.64 -26.64 -13.27
N VAL A 933 10.38 -26.92 -12.20
CA VAL A 933 9.88 -27.54 -10.95
C VAL A 933 8.76 -26.70 -10.31
N THR A 934 8.90 -25.37 -10.29
CA THR A 934 7.87 -24.44 -9.80
C THR A 934 6.55 -24.59 -10.56
N LEU A 935 6.59 -24.62 -11.90
CA LEU A 935 5.41 -24.79 -12.75
C LEU A 935 4.78 -26.17 -12.57
N LEU A 936 5.62 -27.20 -12.40
CA LEU A 936 5.17 -28.55 -12.09
C LEU A 936 4.40 -28.57 -10.77
N GLN A 937 4.99 -28.05 -9.69
CA GLN A 937 4.39 -28.06 -8.35
C GLN A 937 3.08 -27.26 -8.31
N MET A 938 3.05 -26.05 -8.88
CA MET A 938 1.85 -25.21 -8.99
C MET A 938 0.73 -25.82 -9.85
N GLY A 939 1.05 -26.79 -10.71
CA GLY A 939 0.09 -27.57 -11.49
C GLY A 939 -0.39 -28.84 -10.79
N VAL A 940 0.54 -29.61 -10.22
CA VAL A 940 0.31 -30.98 -9.76
C VAL A 940 -0.17 -31.06 -8.31
N LEU A 941 0.40 -30.28 -7.38
CA LEU A 941 -0.03 -30.33 -5.97
C LEU A 941 -1.53 -30.00 -5.79
N PRO A 942 -2.10 -28.92 -6.40
CA PRO A 942 -3.53 -28.65 -6.29
C PRO A 942 -4.44 -29.70 -6.96
N LEU A 943 -3.94 -30.41 -7.98
CA LEU A 943 -4.68 -31.53 -8.60
C LEU A 943 -4.66 -32.79 -7.72
N LEU A 944 -3.58 -33.02 -6.98
CA LEU A 944 -3.47 -34.16 -6.07
C LEU A 944 -4.31 -33.98 -4.81
N THR A 945 -4.37 -32.79 -4.22
CA THR A 945 -5.21 -32.53 -3.04
C THR A 945 -6.70 -32.43 -3.37
N GLY A 946 -7.02 -31.88 -4.54
CA GLY A 946 -8.36 -31.36 -4.80
C GLY A 946 -8.80 -30.33 -3.74
N ASN A 947 -10.11 -30.12 -3.65
CA ASN A 947 -10.70 -29.02 -2.87
C ASN A 947 -10.90 -29.34 -1.38
N ASN A 948 -10.63 -30.58 -0.93
CA ASN A 948 -10.83 -31.05 0.45
C ASN A 948 -9.60 -31.79 1.04
N GLY A 949 -8.50 -31.88 0.30
CA GLY A 949 -7.28 -32.56 0.78
C GLY A 949 -6.50 -31.74 1.81
N VAL A 950 -5.55 -32.40 2.48
CA VAL A 950 -4.67 -31.79 3.50
C VAL A 950 -3.20 -31.96 3.12
N ILE A 951 -2.44 -30.88 3.16
CA ILE A 951 -1.00 -30.85 2.93
C ILE A 951 -0.28 -30.67 4.27
N PHE A 952 0.73 -31.51 4.52
CA PHE A 952 1.66 -31.43 5.64
C PHE A 952 3.06 -31.14 5.08
N GLY A 953 3.52 -29.89 5.15
CA GLY A 953 4.83 -29.50 4.63
C GLY A 953 5.89 -29.34 5.73
N ASP A 954 7.10 -29.82 5.47
CA ASP A 954 8.25 -29.52 6.33
C ASP A 954 8.55 -28.00 6.33
N ILE A 955 8.82 -27.39 7.48
CA ILE A 955 9.14 -25.94 7.55
C ILE A 955 10.42 -25.54 6.79
N ALA A 956 11.31 -26.48 6.48
CA ALA A 956 12.53 -26.24 5.70
C ALA A 956 12.42 -26.69 4.22
N ALA A 957 11.26 -27.17 3.78
CA ALA A 957 11.03 -27.50 2.36
C ALA A 957 11.18 -26.26 1.47
N HIS A 958 11.68 -26.46 0.24
CA HIS A 958 12.06 -25.38 -0.65
C HIS A 958 10.90 -24.43 -0.99
N ARG A 959 11.17 -23.11 -1.10
CA ARG A 959 10.11 -22.09 -1.17
C ARG A 959 9.08 -22.31 -2.29
N CYS A 960 9.44 -22.92 -3.43
CA CYS A 960 8.45 -23.20 -4.49
C CYS A 960 7.44 -24.30 -4.12
N ILE A 961 7.78 -25.23 -3.22
CA ILE A 961 6.81 -26.14 -2.58
C ILE A 961 5.81 -25.30 -1.79
N TYR A 962 6.30 -24.43 -0.90
CA TYR A 962 5.44 -23.59 -0.05
C TYR A 962 4.45 -22.76 -0.88
N GLU A 963 4.90 -22.08 -1.94
CA GLU A 963 4.01 -21.31 -2.83
C GLU A 963 2.96 -22.21 -3.52
N ALA A 964 3.33 -23.42 -3.95
CA ALA A 964 2.38 -24.37 -4.54
C ALA A 964 1.37 -24.93 -3.53
N CYS A 965 1.78 -25.10 -2.26
CA CYS A 965 0.90 -25.47 -1.16
C CYS A 965 -0.09 -24.34 -0.83
N CYS A 966 0.35 -23.08 -0.80
CA CYS A 966 -0.54 -21.92 -0.65
C CYS A 966 -1.51 -21.77 -1.84
N LEU A 967 -1.08 -22.07 -3.07
CA LEU A 967 -1.95 -22.10 -4.25
C LEU A 967 -2.99 -23.25 -4.19
N ALA A 968 -2.65 -24.40 -3.59
CA ALA A 968 -3.61 -25.46 -3.31
C ALA A 968 -4.60 -25.05 -2.21
N GLN A 969 -4.12 -24.33 -1.18
CA GLN A 969 -4.95 -23.80 -0.10
C GLN A 969 -5.99 -22.79 -0.60
N GLN A 970 -5.60 -21.89 -1.51
CA GLN A 970 -6.51 -20.97 -2.21
C GLN A 970 -7.59 -21.69 -3.06
N LYS A 971 -7.41 -22.99 -3.35
CA LYS A 971 -8.36 -23.83 -4.09
C LYS A 971 -9.16 -24.79 -3.18
N GLY A 972 -9.04 -24.64 -1.86
CA GLY A 972 -9.85 -25.33 -0.85
C GLY A 972 -9.09 -26.35 0.02
N ALA A 973 -7.87 -26.74 -0.37
CA ALA A 973 -7.06 -27.64 0.46
C ALA A 973 -6.71 -27.00 1.82
N GLN A 974 -6.44 -27.82 2.83
CA GLN A 974 -5.79 -27.34 4.06
C GLN A 974 -4.27 -27.46 3.89
N PHE A 975 -3.52 -26.46 4.36
CA PHE A 975 -2.06 -26.51 4.41
C PHE A 975 -1.59 -26.30 5.85
N ILE A 976 -0.76 -27.22 6.32
CA ILE A 976 -0.27 -27.33 7.69
C ILE A 976 1.24 -27.54 7.61
N GLN A 977 2.01 -26.83 8.43
CA GLN A 977 3.45 -27.04 8.50
C GLN A 977 3.84 -27.85 9.74
N TYR A 978 4.90 -28.65 9.65
CA TYR A 978 5.47 -29.40 10.76
C TYR A 978 6.98 -29.15 10.92
N ARG A 979 7.49 -29.31 12.14
CA ARG A 979 8.89 -29.02 12.50
C ARG A 979 9.86 -29.88 11.68
N HIS A 980 11.00 -29.30 11.33
CA HIS A 980 11.93 -29.88 10.37
C HIS A 980 12.37 -31.30 10.78
N ASN A 981 12.08 -32.28 9.93
CA ASN A 981 12.30 -33.72 10.17
C ASN A 981 11.71 -34.29 11.48
N ASP A 982 10.74 -33.61 12.10
CA ASP A 982 10.05 -34.08 13.31
C ASP A 982 8.84 -34.95 12.94
N LEU A 983 9.10 -36.25 12.84
CA LEU A 983 8.07 -37.26 12.55
C LEU A 983 6.99 -37.37 13.65
N ASN A 984 7.25 -36.92 14.88
CA ASN A 984 6.24 -36.93 15.95
C ASN A 984 5.25 -35.78 15.76
N ASP A 985 5.75 -34.57 15.48
CA ASP A 985 4.92 -33.42 15.11
C ASP A 985 4.05 -33.72 13.88
N LEU A 986 4.62 -34.42 12.90
CA LEU A 986 3.90 -34.88 11.72
C LEU A 986 2.83 -35.94 12.07
N ALA A 987 3.16 -36.95 12.88
CA ALA A 987 2.20 -37.97 13.32
C ALA A 987 1.02 -37.35 14.09
N GLU A 988 1.28 -36.47 15.05
CA GLU A 988 0.26 -35.71 15.80
C GLU A 988 -0.63 -34.85 14.89
N LYS A 989 -0.13 -34.41 13.74
CA LYS A 989 -0.87 -33.61 12.76
C LYS A 989 -1.67 -34.50 11.79
N LEU A 990 -1.11 -35.62 11.32
CA LEU A 990 -1.80 -36.62 10.49
C LEU A 990 -2.97 -37.29 11.23
N ALA A 991 -2.81 -37.60 12.52
CA ALA A 991 -3.82 -38.27 13.34
C ALA A 991 -5.12 -37.47 13.53
N LYS A 992 -5.12 -36.17 13.22
CA LYS A 992 -6.30 -35.28 13.33
C LYS A 992 -7.28 -35.44 12.15
N TYR A 993 -6.96 -36.26 11.14
CA TYR A 993 -7.69 -36.35 9.88
C TYR A 993 -8.03 -37.80 9.49
N PRO A 994 -9.28 -38.10 9.07
CA PRO A 994 -9.74 -39.45 8.71
C PRO A 994 -8.84 -40.16 7.69
N LEU A 995 -8.80 -41.50 7.72
CA LEU A 995 -7.97 -42.29 6.79
C LEU A 995 -8.45 -42.19 5.33
N GLU A 996 -9.72 -41.85 5.13
CA GLU A 996 -10.38 -41.69 3.83
C GLU A 996 -10.10 -40.32 3.19
N GLN A 997 -9.60 -39.34 3.97
CA GLN A 997 -9.29 -38.01 3.47
C GLN A 997 -7.92 -37.98 2.79
N VAL A 998 -7.83 -37.36 1.62
CA VAL A 998 -6.56 -37.19 0.89
C VAL A 998 -5.58 -36.36 1.72
N LYS A 999 -4.44 -36.96 2.04
CA LYS A 999 -3.36 -36.36 2.85
C LYS A 999 -2.05 -36.48 2.09
N ILE A 1000 -1.28 -35.40 2.02
CA ILE A 1000 -0.01 -35.33 1.30
C ILE A 1000 1.06 -34.74 2.22
N ILE A 1001 2.10 -35.51 2.50
CA ILE A 1001 3.33 -35.08 3.19
C ILE A 1001 4.27 -34.52 2.12
N VAL A 1002 4.85 -33.34 2.32
CA VAL A 1002 5.69 -32.66 1.32
C VAL A 1002 7.06 -32.30 1.88
N ILE A 1003 8.10 -32.79 1.21
CA ILE A 1003 9.51 -32.76 1.64
C ILE A 1003 10.46 -32.48 0.47
N ASP A 1004 11.64 -31.93 0.77
CA ASP A 1004 12.78 -31.97 -0.15
C ASP A 1004 13.44 -33.36 -0.08
N GLY A 1005 13.98 -33.83 -1.20
CA GLY A 1005 14.86 -35.01 -1.22
C GLY A 1005 16.22 -34.73 -0.58
N VAL A 1006 16.81 -33.56 -0.84
CA VAL A 1006 18.02 -33.06 -0.16
C VAL A 1006 17.82 -31.57 0.14
N TYR A 1007 17.82 -31.21 1.43
CA TYR A 1007 17.51 -29.86 1.89
C TYR A 1007 18.63 -28.88 1.58
N SER A 1008 18.32 -27.85 0.79
CA SER A 1008 19.31 -26.98 0.13
C SER A 1008 20.16 -26.06 1.04
N MET A 1009 19.83 -25.98 2.34
CA MET A 1009 20.51 -25.16 3.34
C MET A 1009 21.36 -26.00 4.32
N SER A 1010 20.78 -27.06 4.88
CA SER A 1010 21.41 -27.97 5.85
C SER A 1010 22.31 -29.03 5.21
N ALA A 1011 22.24 -29.21 3.89
CA ALA A 1011 22.99 -30.22 3.14
C ALA A 1011 22.77 -31.66 3.68
N ASP A 1012 21.53 -31.93 4.08
CA ASP A 1012 21.09 -33.18 4.69
C ASP A 1012 19.79 -33.68 4.02
N PHE A 1013 19.39 -34.92 4.31
CA PHE A 1013 18.22 -35.55 3.70
C PHE A 1013 17.36 -36.32 4.71
N PRO A 1014 16.03 -36.46 4.46
CA PRO A 1014 15.13 -37.12 5.40
C PRO A 1014 15.38 -38.64 5.50
N ASP A 1015 15.04 -39.25 6.65
CA ASP A 1015 14.83 -40.70 6.77
C ASP A 1015 13.55 -41.07 6.00
N LEU A 1016 13.67 -41.12 4.67
CA LEU A 1016 12.57 -41.45 3.75
C LEU A 1016 11.92 -42.81 4.08
N PRO A 1017 12.66 -43.87 4.48
CA PRO A 1017 12.06 -45.09 5.02
C PRO A 1017 11.13 -44.85 6.23
N ALA A 1018 11.45 -43.93 7.15
CA ALA A 1018 10.57 -43.58 8.27
C ALA A 1018 9.35 -42.77 7.82
N TYR A 1019 9.52 -41.81 6.92
CA TYR A 1019 8.40 -41.10 6.30
C TYR A 1019 7.43 -42.06 5.58
N VAL A 1020 7.95 -43.07 4.85
CA VAL A 1020 7.13 -44.10 4.19
C VAL A 1020 6.34 -44.95 5.19
N ARG A 1021 6.93 -45.34 6.32
CA ARG A 1021 6.21 -46.06 7.40
C ARG A 1021 5.04 -45.23 7.92
N LEU A 1022 5.28 -43.95 8.23
CA LEU A 1022 4.26 -43.03 8.74
C LEU A 1022 3.17 -42.73 7.69
N ALA A 1023 3.55 -42.52 6.43
CA ALA A 1023 2.62 -42.31 5.32
C ALA A 1023 1.67 -43.50 5.14
N LYS A 1024 2.18 -44.74 5.30
CA LYS A 1024 1.36 -45.96 5.25
C LYS A 1024 0.43 -46.11 6.45
N GLU A 1025 0.89 -45.76 7.66
CA GLU A 1025 0.06 -45.78 8.88
C GLU A 1025 -1.17 -44.87 8.76
N TYR A 1026 -0.99 -43.64 8.25
CA TYR A 1026 -2.05 -42.64 8.16
C TYR A 1026 -2.78 -42.58 6.81
N ASN A 1027 -2.48 -43.48 5.87
CA ASN A 1027 -2.97 -43.45 4.48
C ASN A 1027 -2.74 -42.08 3.79
N ALA A 1028 -1.49 -41.64 3.78
CA ALA A 1028 -1.04 -40.43 3.11
C ALA A 1028 -0.16 -40.74 1.88
N LEU A 1029 -0.09 -39.77 0.97
CA LEU A 1029 0.92 -39.70 -0.09
C LEU A 1029 2.15 -38.95 0.43
N ILE A 1030 3.33 -39.27 -0.12
CA ILE A 1030 4.54 -38.44 -0.01
C ILE A 1030 4.72 -37.74 -1.35
N TYR A 1031 4.97 -36.44 -1.34
CA TYR A 1031 5.38 -35.65 -2.50
C TYR A 1031 6.78 -35.12 -2.23
N MET A 1032 7.76 -35.54 -3.03
CA MET A 1032 9.18 -35.25 -2.78
C MET A 1032 9.83 -34.51 -3.95
N ASP A 1033 10.39 -33.33 -3.66
CA ASP A 1033 11.23 -32.57 -4.61
C ASP A 1033 12.70 -32.93 -4.43
N ASP A 1034 13.17 -33.84 -5.27
CA ASP A 1034 14.55 -34.33 -5.25
C ASP A 1034 15.44 -33.61 -6.27
N ALA A 1035 15.17 -32.35 -6.58
CA ALA A 1035 15.98 -31.56 -7.50
C ALA A 1035 17.47 -31.42 -7.09
N HIS A 1036 17.83 -31.69 -5.83
CA HIS A 1036 19.23 -31.74 -5.38
C HIS A 1036 19.86 -33.14 -5.35
N GLY A 1037 19.07 -34.22 -5.21
CA GLY A 1037 19.59 -35.59 -5.25
C GLY A 1037 19.57 -36.23 -6.64
N PHE A 1038 18.64 -35.86 -7.52
CA PHE A 1038 18.54 -36.44 -8.86
C PHE A 1038 19.80 -36.16 -9.71
N GLY A 1039 20.32 -37.20 -10.37
CA GLY A 1039 21.63 -37.18 -11.06
C GLY A 1039 22.82 -37.49 -10.15
N ILE A 1040 22.67 -37.38 -8.82
CA ILE A 1040 23.74 -37.58 -7.84
C ILE A 1040 23.52 -38.84 -7.00
N LEU A 1041 22.45 -38.90 -6.23
CA LEU A 1041 22.11 -40.06 -5.41
C LEU A 1041 21.36 -41.09 -6.25
N GLY A 1042 21.54 -42.37 -5.95
CA GLY A 1042 20.89 -43.48 -6.65
C GLY A 1042 21.14 -44.84 -6.00
N GLU A 1043 20.67 -45.89 -6.67
CA GLU A 1043 20.61 -47.27 -6.14
C GLU A 1043 21.95 -47.85 -5.66
N ASN A 1044 21.87 -48.79 -4.71
CA ASN A 1044 23.00 -49.60 -4.22
C ASN A 1044 24.23 -48.78 -3.73
N PRO A 1045 24.08 -47.82 -2.79
CA PRO A 1045 25.21 -47.12 -2.19
C PRO A 1045 26.16 -48.09 -1.45
N SER A 1046 27.46 -47.84 -1.54
CA SER A 1046 28.52 -48.67 -0.95
C SER A 1046 29.71 -47.83 -0.46
N SER A 1047 30.70 -48.45 0.17
CA SER A 1047 31.96 -47.77 0.56
C SER A 1047 32.70 -47.14 -0.62
N ASP A 1048 32.54 -47.73 -1.80
CA ASP A 1048 33.31 -47.42 -3.01
C ASP A 1048 32.49 -46.56 -3.99
N MET A 1049 31.16 -46.54 -3.81
CA MET A 1049 30.20 -45.65 -4.45
C MET A 1049 29.21 -45.09 -3.41
N PRO A 1050 29.58 -44.11 -2.58
CA PRO A 1050 28.74 -43.66 -1.47
C PRO A 1050 27.44 -42.96 -1.89
N TYR A 1051 27.39 -42.37 -3.09
CA TYR A 1051 26.15 -41.86 -3.69
C TYR A 1051 25.30 -42.94 -4.39
N GLY A 1052 25.81 -44.17 -4.53
CA GLY A 1052 25.21 -45.22 -5.35
C GLY A 1052 25.39 -45.02 -6.87
N TYR A 1053 24.73 -45.89 -7.62
CA TYR A 1053 24.85 -46.04 -9.07
C TYR A 1053 23.74 -45.28 -9.80
N LYS A 1054 23.92 -45.06 -11.12
CA LYS A 1054 23.00 -44.35 -12.05
C LYS A 1054 22.62 -42.89 -11.71
N GLY A 1055 22.62 -42.46 -10.45
CA GLY A 1055 22.11 -41.14 -10.04
C GLY A 1055 20.59 -41.02 -10.22
N ASN A 1056 19.84 -42.10 -9.93
CA ASN A 1056 18.40 -42.20 -10.17
C ASN A 1056 17.50 -41.83 -8.98
N GLY A 1057 18.00 -40.99 -8.06
CA GLY A 1057 17.21 -40.28 -7.06
C GLY A 1057 17.09 -40.98 -5.70
N MET A 1058 16.64 -40.20 -4.71
CA MET A 1058 16.58 -40.60 -3.30
C MET A 1058 15.73 -41.84 -3.02
N VAL A 1059 14.66 -42.06 -3.80
CA VAL A 1059 13.79 -43.25 -3.67
C VAL A 1059 14.60 -44.53 -3.93
N ASN A 1060 15.40 -44.53 -5.01
CA ASN A 1060 16.25 -45.65 -5.38
C ASN A 1060 17.46 -45.79 -4.43
N TYR A 1061 17.99 -44.68 -3.90
CA TYR A 1061 19.08 -44.67 -2.90
C TYR A 1061 18.72 -45.43 -1.61
N PHE A 1062 17.46 -45.37 -1.18
CA PHE A 1062 16.93 -46.08 -0.01
C PHE A 1062 16.29 -47.45 -0.30
N ASP A 1063 16.40 -47.98 -1.53
CA ASP A 1063 15.74 -49.24 -1.99
C ASP A 1063 14.20 -49.23 -1.80
N LEU A 1064 13.58 -48.06 -2.05
CA LEU A 1064 12.14 -47.85 -1.98
C LEU A 1064 11.49 -47.85 -3.37
N ARG A 1065 10.17 -48.02 -3.43
CA ARG A 1065 9.43 -48.29 -4.68
C ARG A 1065 8.28 -47.30 -4.86
N PHE A 1066 8.55 -46.22 -5.61
CA PHE A 1066 7.65 -45.08 -5.91
C PHE A 1066 6.15 -45.32 -5.65
N ALA A 1067 5.49 -46.14 -6.47
CA ALA A 1067 4.04 -46.35 -6.40
C ALA A 1067 3.57 -47.24 -5.23
N GLU A 1068 4.41 -48.18 -4.76
CA GLU A 1068 4.05 -49.08 -3.65
C GLU A 1068 4.40 -48.51 -2.26
N ASP A 1069 5.17 -47.42 -2.23
CA ASP A 1069 5.54 -46.65 -1.03
C ASP A 1069 4.83 -45.28 -0.97
N ASN A 1070 3.77 -45.08 -1.77
CA ASN A 1070 2.95 -43.86 -1.85
C ASN A 1070 3.71 -42.58 -2.26
N ILE A 1071 4.83 -42.68 -2.97
CA ILE A 1071 5.70 -41.55 -3.32
C ILE A 1071 5.39 -41.01 -4.73
N ILE A 1072 4.91 -39.77 -4.79
CA ILE A 1072 4.97 -38.91 -5.98
C ILE A 1072 6.32 -38.20 -5.98
N TYR A 1073 7.23 -38.68 -6.82
CA TYR A 1073 8.57 -38.12 -6.98
C TYR A 1073 8.61 -37.07 -8.08
N VAL A 1074 9.22 -35.92 -7.79
CA VAL A 1074 9.47 -34.84 -8.75
C VAL A 1074 10.93 -34.38 -8.68
N ALA A 1075 11.51 -33.99 -9.82
CA ALA A 1075 12.86 -33.42 -9.85
C ALA A 1075 13.04 -32.44 -11.02
N GLY A 1076 14.04 -31.56 -10.88
CA GLY A 1076 14.44 -30.59 -11.90
C GLY A 1076 15.73 -30.99 -12.61
N LEU A 1077 15.80 -30.75 -13.92
CA LEU A 1077 17.01 -30.96 -14.73
C LEU A 1077 17.92 -29.73 -14.76
N SER A 1078 17.49 -28.59 -14.19
CA SER A 1078 18.25 -27.32 -14.21
C SER A 1078 19.47 -27.28 -13.28
N LYS A 1079 19.57 -28.25 -12.36
CA LYS A 1079 20.72 -28.46 -11.48
C LYS A 1079 21.70 -29.44 -12.14
N ALA A 1080 21.72 -30.71 -11.70
CA ALA A 1080 22.69 -31.72 -12.15
C ALA A 1080 22.78 -31.95 -13.68
N TYR A 1081 21.75 -31.62 -14.46
CA TYR A 1081 21.72 -31.80 -15.92
C TYR A 1081 21.78 -30.48 -16.73
N SER A 1082 21.87 -29.33 -16.06
CA SER A 1082 21.92 -27.98 -16.66
C SER A 1082 20.89 -27.72 -17.79
N SER A 1083 19.64 -28.16 -17.61
CA SER A 1083 18.58 -27.97 -18.62
C SER A 1083 17.26 -27.44 -18.04
N TYR A 1084 16.57 -26.58 -18.81
CA TYR A 1084 15.26 -26.02 -18.47
C TYR A 1084 14.12 -27.03 -18.73
N ALA A 1085 14.06 -28.02 -17.84
CA ALA A 1085 13.00 -29.01 -17.73
C ALA A 1085 12.90 -29.54 -16.29
N ALA A 1086 11.74 -30.12 -15.97
CA ALA A 1086 11.46 -30.86 -14.74
C ALA A 1086 10.49 -32.01 -15.05
N PHE A 1087 10.36 -33.00 -14.18
CA PHE A 1087 9.43 -34.12 -14.40
C PHE A 1087 8.77 -34.62 -13.11
N VAL A 1088 7.63 -35.29 -13.28
CA VAL A 1088 6.89 -35.99 -12.22
C VAL A 1088 6.67 -37.45 -12.62
N THR A 1089 6.89 -38.36 -11.67
CA THR A 1089 6.63 -39.79 -11.85
C THR A 1089 5.14 -40.10 -11.96
N CYS A 1090 4.76 -40.95 -12.90
CA CYS A 1090 3.38 -41.35 -13.16
C CYS A 1090 3.24 -42.86 -12.97
N GLY A 1091 2.62 -43.28 -11.85
CA GLY A 1091 2.46 -44.71 -11.53
C GLY A 1091 1.64 -45.53 -12.54
N ASN A 1092 0.87 -44.86 -13.41
CA ASN A 1092 0.21 -45.44 -14.58
C ASN A 1092 -0.19 -44.33 -15.58
N SER A 1093 -0.71 -44.74 -16.74
CA SER A 1093 -1.18 -43.84 -17.80
C SER A 1093 -2.33 -42.93 -17.38
N GLN A 1094 -3.24 -43.37 -16.49
CA GLN A 1094 -4.35 -42.55 -15.99
C GLN A 1094 -3.85 -41.38 -15.14
N ILE A 1095 -2.82 -41.60 -14.30
CA ILE A 1095 -2.14 -40.54 -13.54
C ILE A 1095 -1.46 -39.56 -14.50
N LYS A 1096 -0.77 -40.06 -15.54
CA LYS A 1096 -0.17 -39.18 -16.56
C LYS A 1096 -1.21 -38.36 -17.32
N THR A 1097 -2.35 -38.93 -17.69
CA THR A 1097 -3.48 -38.20 -18.28
C THR A 1097 -4.03 -37.14 -17.33
N ASN A 1098 -4.14 -37.43 -16.03
CA ASN A 1098 -4.57 -36.43 -15.04
C ASN A 1098 -3.57 -35.27 -14.93
N PHE A 1099 -2.27 -35.55 -14.81
CA PHE A 1099 -1.25 -34.50 -14.74
C PHE A 1099 -1.07 -33.73 -16.06
N ARG A 1100 -1.38 -34.33 -17.23
CA ARG A 1100 -1.48 -33.62 -18.51
C ARG A 1100 -2.60 -32.58 -18.54
N ASN A 1101 -3.60 -32.70 -17.65
CA ASN A 1101 -4.64 -31.69 -17.45
C ASN A 1101 -4.25 -30.58 -16.46
N ALA A 1102 -3.02 -30.57 -15.92
CA ALA A 1102 -2.54 -29.48 -15.07
C ALA A 1102 -2.56 -28.16 -15.85
N TRP A 1103 -3.10 -27.11 -15.25
CA TRP A 1103 -3.20 -25.80 -15.90
C TRP A 1103 -1.84 -25.26 -16.36
N THR A 1104 -0.76 -25.57 -15.64
CA THR A 1104 0.62 -25.25 -16.06
C THR A 1104 1.15 -26.16 -17.17
N ALA A 1105 0.65 -27.38 -17.35
CA ALA A 1105 0.99 -28.23 -18.50
C ALA A 1105 0.27 -27.78 -19.79
N ILE A 1106 -0.95 -27.24 -19.66
CA ILE A 1106 -1.75 -26.75 -20.80
C ILE A 1106 -1.36 -25.33 -21.20
N PHE A 1107 -1.24 -24.41 -20.24
CA PHE A 1107 -1.21 -22.96 -20.47
C PHE A 1107 0.15 -22.29 -20.18
N SER A 1108 1.21 -23.03 -19.85
CA SER A 1108 2.58 -22.49 -19.90
C SER A 1108 3.22 -22.71 -21.28
N GLY A 1109 4.19 -21.88 -21.63
CA GLY A 1109 5.02 -22.12 -22.82
C GLY A 1109 5.89 -23.37 -22.62
N PRO A 1110 5.97 -24.28 -23.61
CA PRO A 1110 6.86 -25.45 -23.51
C PRO A 1110 8.34 -25.03 -23.43
N SER A 1111 9.17 -25.93 -22.90
CA SER A 1111 10.63 -25.81 -22.91
C SER A 1111 11.18 -25.54 -24.32
N PRO A 1112 12.23 -24.70 -24.46
CA PRO A 1112 12.97 -24.56 -25.70
C PRO A 1112 13.54 -25.91 -26.19
N VAL A 1113 13.63 -26.06 -27.51
CA VAL A 1113 14.12 -27.31 -28.14
C VAL A 1113 15.57 -27.61 -27.71
N ALA A 1114 16.40 -26.58 -27.56
CA ALA A 1114 17.76 -26.70 -27.05
C ALA A 1114 17.84 -27.34 -25.65
N SER A 1115 16.87 -27.05 -24.77
CA SER A 1115 16.81 -27.63 -23.42
C SER A 1115 16.41 -29.12 -23.47
N LEU A 1116 15.44 -29.47 -24.32
CA LEU A 1116 15.02 -30.87 -24.48
C LEU A 1116 16.17 -31.72 -25.07
N ALA A 1117 16.91 -31.16 -26.03
CA ALA A 1117 18.10 -31.79 -26.61
C ALA A 1117 19.24 -31.94 -25.59
N SER A 1118 19.55 -30.90 -24.80
CA SER A 1118 20.61 -30.98 -23.78
C SER A 1118 20.25 -31.95 -22.65
N ALA A 1119 18.98 -32.04 -22.26
CA ALA A 1119 18.49 -33.01 -21.28
C ALA A 1119 18.67 -34.46 -21.78
N LEU A 1120 18.25 -34.76 -23.02
CA LEU A 1120 18.43 -36.07 -23.64
C LEU A 1120 19.91 -36.47 -23.75
N ALA A 1121 20.76 -35.57 -24.22
CA ALA A 1121 22.20 -35.81 -24.28
C ALA A 1121 22.82 -35.99 -22.88
N GLY A 1122 22.36 -35.22 -21.89
CA GLY A 1122 22.80 -35.34 -20.50
C GLY A 1122 22.45 -36.69 -19.87
N LEU A 1123 21.28 -37.26 -20.17
CA LEU A 1123 20.91 -38.63 -19.75
C LEU A 1123 21.81 -39.69 -20.41
N GLN A 1124 22.19 -39.51 -21.66
CA GLN A 1124 23.14 -40.39 -22.36
C GLN A 1124 24.54 -40.31 -21.75
N VAL A 1125 25.03 -39.10 -21.43
CA VAL A 1125 26.31 -38.91 -20.72
C VAL A 1125 26.26 -39.51 -19.32
N ASN A 1126 25.17 -39.32 -18.56
CA ASN A 1126 25.01 -39.95 -17.25
C ASN A 1126 25.09 -41.49 -17.34
N ARG A 1127 24.47 -42.11 -18.36
CA ARG A 1127 24.53 -43.56 -18.61
C ARG A 1127 25.93 -44.06 -18.99
N GLN A 1128 26.76 -43.25 -19.64
CA GLN A 1128 28.10 -43.64 -20.14
C GLN A 1128 29.22 -43.32 -19.15
N GLU A 1129 29.13 -42.18 -18.46
CA GLU A 1129 30.25 -41.52 -17.77
C GLU A 1129 29.88 -41.08 -16.33
N GLY A 1130 28.58 -41.02 -16.01
CA GLY A 1130 28.06 -40.42 -14.77
C GLY A 1130 28.55 -41.06 -13.47
N GLU A 1131 28.92 -42.35 -13.47
CA GLU A 1131 29.53 -43.00 -12.30
C GLU A 1131 30.92 -42.43 -11.98
N GLN A 1132 31.72 -42.14 -13.01
CA GLN A 1132 33.04 -41.53 -12.82
C GLN A 1132 32.90 -40.06 -12.40
N LEU A 1133 31.92 -39.34 -12.96
CA LEU A 1133 31.57 -37.98 -12.52
C LEU A 1133 31.16 -37.97 -11.05
N ARG A 1134 30.28 -38.90 -10.61
CA ARG A 1134 29.88 -39.05 -9.19
C ARG A 1134 31.06 -39.38 -8.26
N LYS A 1135 31.98 -40.25 -8.66
CA LYS A 1135 33.22 -40.52 -7.90
C LYS A 1135 34.07 -39.26 -7.72
N GLN A 1136 34.26 -38.48 -8.78
CA GLN A 1136 35.00 -37.22 -8.74
C GLN A 1136 34.32 -36.20 -7.83
N ILE A 1137 33.00 -36.00 -7.97
CA ILE A 1137 32.22 -35.10 -7.11
C ILE A 1137 32.37 -35.48 -5.63
N TYR A 1138 32.20 -36.76 -5.28
CA TYR A 1138 32.35 -37.23 -3.90
C TYR A 1138 33.77 -37.01 -3.37
N HIS A 1139 34.80 -37.30 -4.17
CA HIS A 1139 36.21 -37.07 -3.82
C HIS A 1139 36.51 -35.59 -3.54
N LEU A 1140 36.13 -34.69 -4.46
CA LEU A 1140 36.32 -33.24 -4.32
C LEU A 1140 35.54 -32.67 -3.13
N THR A 1141 34.29 -33.10 -2.95
CA THR A 1141 33.43 -32.68 -1.83
C THR A 1141 34.00 -33.15 -0.49
N ARG A 1142 34.43 -34.41 -0.39
CA ARG A 1142 35.06 -34.97 0.80
C ARG A 1142 36.39 -34.29 1.12
N LYS A 1143 37.20 -33.96 0.10
CA LYS A 1143 38.45 -33.19 0.23
C LYS A 1143 38.17 -31.83 0.87
N LEU A 1144 37.23 -31.05 0.33
CA LEU A 1144 36.84 -29.75 0.89
C LEU A 1144 36.30 -29.87 2.32
N VAL A 1145 35.30 -30.72 2.56
CA VAL A 1145 34.65 -30.87 3.89
C VAL A 1145 35.65 -31.31 4.96
N THR A 1146 36.57 -32.22 4.62
CA THR A 1146 37.58 -32.72 5.56
C THR A 1146 38.61 -31.64 5.90
N GLN A 1147 39.07 -30.88 4.91
CA GLN A 1147 40.08 -29.84 5.12
C GLN A 1147 39.48 -28.59 5.81
N ALA A 1148 38.26 -28.17 5.47
CA ALA A 1148 37.57 -27.09 6.18
C ALA A 1148 37.38 -27.41 7.69
N ARG A 1149 37.01 -28.65 8.02
CA ARG A 1149 36.95 -29.13 9.41
C ARG A 1149 38.33 -29.23 10.08
N ALA A 1150 39.39 -29.55 9.33
CA ALA A 1150 40.75 -29.60 9.86
C ALA A 1150 41.36 -28.22 10.13
N ILE A 1151 40.98 -27.19 9.35
CA ILE A 1151 41.31 -25.78 9.61
C ILE A 1151 40.61 -25.30 10.90
N GLY A 1152 39.37 -25.74 11.12
CA GLY A 1152 38.63 -25.54 12.37
C GLY A 1152 37.17 -25.11 12.21
N PHE A 1153 36.65 -25.00 10.98
CA PHE A 1153 35.26 -24.60 10.74
C PHE A 1153 34.25 -25.69 11.14
N GLU A 1154 33.10 -25.27 11.67
CA GLU A 1154 31.89 -26.10 11.67
C GLU A 1154 31.36 -26.18 10.23
N VAL A 1155 30.96 -27.37 9.79
CA VAL A 1155 30.54 -27.62 8.40
C VAL A 1155 29.29 -28.48 8.43
N ASP A 1156 28.15 -27.88 8.07
CA ASP A 1156 26.86 -28.54 7.90
C ASP A 1156 26.89 -29.31 6.56
N ASN A 1157 27.38 -30.56 6.62
CA ASN A 1157 27.33 -31.57 5.57
C ASN A 1157 27.82 -32.93 6.13
N TYR A 1158 26.92 -33.87 6.44
CA TYR A 1158 27.30 -35.19 6.98
C TYR A 1158 27.33 -36.31 5.93
N GLY A 1159 26.44 -36.24 4.92
CA GLY A 1159 26.39 -37.21 3.81
C GLY A 1159 27.39 -37.01 2.68
N TYR A 1160 28.28 -36.00 2.77
CA TYR A 1160 29.18 -35.56 1.69
C TYR A 1160 28.46 -35.22 0.37
N VAL A 1161 27.23 -34.71 0.43
CA VAL A 1161 26.46 -34.25 -0.75
C VAL A 1161 27.11 -33.00 -1.37
N PRO A 1162 26.98 -32.74 -2.69
CA PRO A 1162 27.78 -31.72 -3.39
C PRO A 1162 27.39 -30.25 -3.12
N ILE A 1163 26.63 -30.00 -2.06
CA ILE A 1163 26.28 -28.67 -1.57
C ILE A 1163 26.79 -28.59 -0.11
N VAL A 1164 27.76 -27.72 0.17
CA VAL A 1164 28.51 -27.72 1.44
C VAL A 1164 28.38 -26.37 2.12
N SER A 1165 27.77 -26.34 3.30
CA SER A 1165 27.62 -25.13 4.12
C SER A 1165 28.75 -25.05 5.17
N VAL A 1166 29.75 -24.19 4.93
CA VAL A 1166 30.84 -23.90 5.88
C VAL A 1166 30.43 -22.72 6.77
N LEU A 1167 30.22 -22.95 8.06
CA LEU A 1167 29.71 -21.94 8.99
C LEU A 1167 30.81 -20.95 9.40
N VAL A 1168 30.51 -19.65 9.25
CA VAL A 1168 31.39 -18.53 9.64
C VAL A 1168 30.80 -17.69 10.79
N GLY A 1169 29.58 -17.98 11.23
CA GLY A 1169 28.98 -17.44 12.46
C GLY A 1169 28.17 -16.16 12.26
N ASP A 1170 28.68 -15.03 12.73
CA ASP A 1170 27.99 -13.74 12.68
C ASP A 1170 27.97 -13.16 11.24
N ALA A 1171 26.80 -12.68 10.82
CA ALA A 1171 26.59 -12.05 9.52
C ALA A 1171 27.43 -10.77 9.35
N GLN A 1172 27.79 -10.08 10.45
CA GLN A 1172 28.57 -8.85 10.45
C GLN A 1172 29.97 -9.02 9.82
N HIS A 1173 30.47 -10.26 9.71
CA HIS A 1173 31.75 -10.59 9.08
C HIS A 1173 31.65 -10.99 7.59
N MET A 1174 30.45 -11.27 7.06
CA MET A 1174 30.30 -11.94 5.75
C MET A 1174 30.88 -11.13 4.57
N ILE A 1175 30.89 -9.80 4.68
CA ILE A 1175 31.47 -8.91 3.66
C ILE A 1175 32.98 -9.14 3.53
N ASP A 1176 33.71 -9.01 4.64
CA ASP A 1176 35.18 -9.13 4.66
C ASP A 1176 35.61 -10.55 4.26
N VAL A 1177 34.83 -11.55 4.67
CA VAL A 1177 35.01 -12.95 4.27
C VAL A 1177 34.83 -13.11 2.76
N CYS A 1178 33.76 -12.57 2.17
CA CYS A 1178 33.56 -12.68 0.72
C CYS A 1178 34.54 -11.82 -0.09
N GLN A 1179 34.98 -10.67 0.42
CA GLN A 1179 36.04 -9.86 -0.17
C GLN A 1179 37.36 -10.66 -0.25
N LEU A 1180 37.71 -11.37 0.82
CA LEU A 1180 38.91 -12.21 0.84
C LEU A 1180 38.78 -13.42 -0.12
N LEU A 1181 37.62 -14.05 -0.20
CA LEU A 1181 37.36 -15.10 -1.19
C LEU A 1181 37.42 -14.56 -2.63
N TRP A 1182 36.93 -13.34 -2.86
CA TRP A 1182 37.00 -12.66 -4.15
C TRP A 1182 38.44 -12.34 -4.56
N GLU A 1183 39.28 -11.86 -3.64
CA GLU A 1183 40.72 -11.66 -3.88
C GLU A 1183 41.47 -12.97 -4.20
N TYR A 1184 40.99 -14.10 -3.67
CA TYR A 1184 41.44 -15.45 -4.02
C TYR A 1184 40.79 -16.03 -5.29
N GLY A 1185 39.98 -15.24 -6.01
CA GLY A 1185 39.33 -15.66 -7.25
C GLY A 1185 38.26 -16.73 -7.07
N ILE A 1186 37.40 -16.60 -6.05
CA ILE A 1186 36.34 -17.55 -5.72
C ILE A 1186 34.97 -16.87 -5.80
N LEU A 1187 34.09 -17.41 -6.65
CA LEU A 1187 32.66 -17.08 -6.69
C LEU A 1187 31.90 -18.08 -5.81
N ILE A 1188 31.35 -17.57 -4.70
CA ILE A 1188 30.66 -18.35 -3.66
C ILE A 1188 29.25 -17.82 -3.41
N THR A 1189 28.33 -18.69 -2.96
CA THR A 1189 27.02 -18.28 -2.42
C THR A 1189 27.15 -18.00 -0.91
N PRO A 1190 27.06 -16.75 -0.44
CA PRO A 1190 26.88 -16.46 0.98
C PRO A 1190 25.44 -16.79 1.41
N ALA A 1191 25.29 -17.38 2.60
CA ALA A 1191 24.00 -17.56 3.28
C ALA A 1191 24.05 -16.82 4.62
N ILE A 1192 23.18 -15.81 4.78
CA ILE A 1192 23.04 -15.03 6.02
C ILE A 1192 21.56 -14.86 6.37
N PHE A 1193 21.25 -14.39 7.58
CA PHE A 1193 19.88 -14.11 8.01
C PHE A 1193 19.15 -13.16 7.03
N PRO A 1194 17.87 -13.43 6.67
CA PRO A 1194 16.97 -14.47 7.19
C PRO A 1194 17.05 -15.85 6.50
N ILE A 1195 17.97 -16.07 5.55
CA ILE A 1195 18.09 -17.33 4.80
C ILE A 1195 18.57 -18.49 5.71
N VAL A 1196 19.38 -18.16 6.71
CA VAL A 1196 19.83 -19.06 7.79
C VAL A 1196 19.59 -18.37 9.16
N PRO A 1197 19.51 -19.11 10.27
CA PRO A 1197 19.30 -18.51 11.59
C PRO A 1197 20.37 -17.48 11.97
N LEU A 1198 20.01 -16.54 12.85
CA LEU A 1198 20.98 -15.60 13.45
C LEU A 1198 22.17 -16.39 14.05
N ASN A 1199 23.38 -15.86 13.85
CA ASN A 1199 24.65 -16.48 14.22
C ASN A 1199 25.00 -17.82 13.53
N LYS A 1200 24.23 -18.27 12.53
CA LYS A 1200 24.55 -19.43 11.65
C LYS A 1200 24.83 -19.02 10.19
N SER A 1201 25.49 -17.89 9.98
CA SER A 1201 25.94 -17.47 8.65
C SER A 1201 26.93 -18.48 8.05
N ALA A 1202 26.81 -18.78 6.77
CA ALA A 1202 27.58 -19.82 6.09
C ALA A 1202 28.05 -19.42 4.68
N LEU A 1203 29.14 -20.03 4.25
CA LEU A 1203 29.63 -20.05 2.87
C LEU A 1203 29.15 -21.35 2.22
N ARG A 1204 28.26 -21.27 1.23
CA ARG A 1204 27.65 -22.44 0.59
C ARG A 1204 28.32 -22.75 -0.75
N PHE A 1205 29.23 -23.71 -0.74
CA PHE A 1205 29.92 -24.22 -1.92
C PHE A 1205 29.03 -25.22 -2.66
N SER A 1206 28.99 -25.15 -3.98
CA SER A 1206 28.43 -26.15 -4.88
C SER A 1206 29.56 -26.80 -5.68
N ILE A 1207 29.75 -28.11 -5.53
CA ILE A 1207 30.87 -28.85 -6.10
C ILE A 1207 30.42 -29.57 -7.37
N THR A 1208 31.16 -29.41 -8.47
CA THR A 1208 30.84 -30.07 -9.74
C THR A 1208 31.96 -30.99 -10.23
N ALA A 1209 31.61 -32.02 -10.99
CA ALA A 1209 32.56 -32.90 -11.67
C ALA A 1209 33.47 -32.14 -12.67
N ALA A 1210 33.11 -30.91 -13.05
CA ALA A 1210 33.94 -30.06 -13.88
C ALA A 1210 34.96 -29.20 -13.10
N ASN A 1211 34.95 -29.23 -11.75
CA ASN A 1211 36.03 -28.63 -10.94
C ASN A 1211 37.27 -29.53 -10.94
N THR A 1212 38.45 -28.91 -10.81
CA THR A 1212 39.72 -29.62 -10.66
C THR A 1212 40.16 -29.75 -9.20
N GLU A 1213 41.14 -30.61 -8.91
CA GLU A 1213 41.69 -30.72 -7.54
C GLU A 1213 42.41 -29.44 -7.10
N GLU A 1214 43.06 -28.73 -8.03
CA GLU A 1214 43.76 -27.47 -7.79
C GLU A 1214 42.79 -26.32 -7.48
N GLU A 1215 41.59 -26.33 -8.07
CA GLU A 1215 40.51 -25.39 -7.73
C GLU A 1215 39.99 -25.62 -6.30
N ILE A 1216 39.87 -26.88 -5.87
CA ILE A 1216 39.55 -27.21 -4.47
C ILE A 1216 40.69 -26.81 -3.54
N ASP A 1217 41.95 -27.01 -3.91
CA ASP A 1217 43.11 -26.58 -3.11
C ASP A 1217 43.24 -25.04 -3.05
N GLN A 1218 42.76 -24.31 -4.06
CA GLN A 1218 42.64 -22.85 -4.02
C GLN A 1218 41.51 -22.40 -3.08
N ALA A 1219 40.37 -23.10 -3.08
CA ALA A 1219 39.28 -22.87 -2.12
C ALA A 1219 39.71 -23.13 -0.66
N ILE A 1220 40.47 -24.21 -0.43
CA ILE A 1220 41.01 -24.56 0.90
C ILE A 1220 41.96 -23.45 1.41
N LYS A 1221 42.90 -22.97 0.59
CA LYS A 1221 43.80 -21.86 0.95
C LYS A 1221 43.08 -20.56 1.26
N ALA A 1222 41.96 -20.30 0.59
CA ALA A 1222 41.14 -19.14 0.88
C ALA A 1222 40.39 -19.31 2.22
N LEU A 1223 39.92 -20.52 2.54
CA LEU A 1223 39.36 -20.84 3.86
C LEU A 1223 40.41 -20.75 4.99
N GLU A 1224 41.67 -21.13 4.75
CA GLU A 1224 42.77 -20.89 5.70
C GLU A 1224 42.91 -19.39 6.02
N ALA A 1225 42.91 -18.53 4.99
CA ALA A 1225 43.00 -17.08 5.15
C ALA A 1225 41.76 -16.47 5.86
N VAL A 1226 40.56 -16.96 5.55
CA VAL A 1226 39.30 -16.59 6.23
C VAL A 1226 39.34 -16.97 7.71
N TRP A 1227 39.84 -18.15 8.05
CA TRP A 1227 40.00 -18.57 9.44
C TRP A 1227 40.96 -17.64 10.19
N ASP A 1228 42.10 -17.33 9.57
CA ASP A 1228 43.12 -16.44 10.13
C ASP A 1228 42.60 -15.01 10.37
N LEU A 1229 41.72 -14.51 9.49
CA LEU A 1229 40.98 -13.24 9.66
C LEU A 1229 40.05 -13.28 10.88
N LEU A 1230 39.24 -14.33 11.00
CA LEU A 1230 38.26 -14.49 12.10
C LEU A 1230 38.96 -14.65 13.46
N GLN A 1231 40.04 -15.42 13.56
CA GLN A 1231 40.79 -15.58 14.81
C GLN A 1231 41.48 -14.28 15.25
N LYS A 1232 42.03 -13.49 14.31
CA LYS A 1232 42.64 -12.18 14.63
C LYS A 1232 41.62 -11.20 15.21
N ARG A 1233 40.39 -11.17 14.68
CA ARG A 1233 39.30 -10.34 15.25
C ARG A 1233 38.85 -10.84 16.62
N LYS A 1234 38.72 -12.16 16.80
CA LYS A 1234 38.41 -12.76 18.10
C LYS A 1234 39.45 -12.41 19.18
N ALA A 1235 40.73 -12.36 18.82
CA ALA A 1235 41.81 -11.94 19.72
C ALA A 1235 41.87 -10.43 20.01
N LEU A 1236 41.22 -9.59 19.18
CA LEU A 1236 41.05 -8.15 19.41
C LEU A 1236 39.83 -7.85 20.31
N LEU A 1237 38.78 -8.67 20.26
CA LEU A 1237 37.59 -8.55 21.11
C LEU A 1237 37.78 -9.06 22.55
N CYS A 1238 38.92 -9.70 22.85
CA CYS A 1238 39.28 -10.18 24.18
C CYS A 1238 40.40 -9.35 24.84
N LYS A 1239 40.53 -8.07 24.47
CA LYS A 1239 41.49 -7.10 25.01
C LYS A 1239 40.82 -5.78 25.36
#